data_AF-A0A1B6DFQ4-F1
#
_entry.id   AF-A0A1B6DFQ4-F1
#
_cell.length_a   1.000
_cell.length_b   1.000
_cell.length_c   1.000
_cell.angle_alpha   90.00
_cell.angle_beta   90.00
_cell.angle_gamma   90.00
#
_symmetry.space_group_name_H-M   'P 1'
#
loop_
_entity.id
_entity.type
_entity.pdbx_description
1 polymer ?
#
loop_
_entity_poly.entity_id
_entity_poly.type
_entity_poly.pdbx_seq_one_letter_code
_entity_poly.pdbx_strand_id
1 'polypeptide(L)'
;MSELSQEEIRRKRLARLQVSPTQSPSTSNNGLPTSPSPISSPTTQLATPSFFVTPSTPVNRSTPPPQKSDSQSTDTSSQMEIEESAQSEDKVVTAASSQVDVDSGIENMEVEESKVVKTPSEISEELVHSVISKVLVVSWTQKTDSSIFLPETAESFNRSLSDSPPIEHQDLINQCLIEVLFLIASGESGVGLSLPSSASTESKLETKSSSPPAPRSLTNEGILYLTECYARVSVEEKNHPRRSSIPPLNIVLSELRAQCVQYTSLILQGVLFDDVNERLGPLTSPLLQPVLSQSLPRGFIPELLTRTQANPEILHKVFSPLLQGLFRSMEMSSIVGNTHRKPIEALSELVEMKCGTASNIRPICSLITHQVQFLPDLVTTSVGREISRTSFLGPFLGVSVFAEDEPKVAEKYFSGNTMSDRSLQLTLQQELDQTRVLLHKIFHDILLNGSSREPMLAYIAALLRNNEKRARIQSEEVTLAGDGFMFNLLSVMQLLAVKVKLDKVDPFYPFHPSSLVDIKNYTKLKLTSQEVSDWLDELNNSKGPKWKEPQFNTHCWFLTLHCHHLSLLPACQKYQRRLRAMRDLQKLVEEMTNTESHWKSLPFSGRNRALIKRWKHQIKKLTRSKACADAGLLDKNLTRRSLQFYTSVAEFLLCILYDQPFSTPSYVFRTLPLPTDAPQLFYALPEWYIEDIAEFLLFALQFVPVVITENMDDSMISWLLVTICTPQCIKNPYLVAKIIEVLFVLNPGIHASVDVLHAKIMSHPISEQYLPSFLMKFYTDVETTGSSSEFYDKFTIRYHISLILKGMWESPIHRQAVINESRSGNQFVKFINMLMNDTTFLLDESLETLKRIHELQELMADKTAWAQVPTDQQQARSRQLTADERQCRSYLTLARETVDMFHYLTVEIKEPFLRPELVDRLSAMLNFNLQQLCGPKCKNLKVNAPEKYGFDPRRLLNQLADIYLHLDCQEFAAAMAADERSFRKELFEEAAVKMERAVIKTNSEIERFRSLAKRAAEIAIQNIKREVDYSDAPEEFRDPLMDSLMEDPVLLPSGKVMDRSIIMRHLLNSLSDPFTRQPLSEDMLLPANELKQRIEAWKDEKRKAASL
;
A
#
# COMPACT_ATOMS: atom_id res chain seq x y z
N MET A 1 -54.14 -31.67 19.79
CA MET A 1 -54.28 -30.46 18.94
C MET A 1 -53.19 -30.51 17.89
N SER A 2 -53.38 -29.93 16.70
CA SER A 2 -52.39 -30.00 15.62
C SER A 2 -51.14 -29.19 15.93
N GLU A 3 -49.98 -29.84 15.95
CA GLU A 3 -48.68 -29.20 16.11
C GLU A 3 -48.33 -28.31 14.91
N LEU A 4 -47.69 -27.18 15.18
CA LEU A 4 -47.28 -26.22 14.16
C LEU A 4 -46.03 -26.72 13.42
N SER A 5 -46.02 -26.60 12.10
CA SER A 5 -44.88 -27.04 11.29
C SER A 5 -43.64 -26.16 11.52
N GLN A 6 -42.43 -26.73 11.32
CA GLN A 6 -41.19 -25.95 11.43
C GLN A 6 -41.15 -24.74 10.49
N GLU A 7 -41.84 -24.80 9.35
CA GLU A 7 -41.95 -23.68 8.40
C GLU A 7 -42.82 -22.53 8.97
N GLU A 8 -43.89 -22.85 9.70
CA GLU A 8 -44.71 -21.85 10.38
C GLU A 8 -44.01 -21.25 11.61
N ILE A 9 -43.21 -22.05 12.32
CA ILE A 9 -42.35 -21.57 13.42
C ILE A 9 -41.25 -20.66 12.85
N ARG A 10 -40.61 -21.03 11.74
CA ARG A 10 -39.62 -20.20 11.01
C ARG A 10 -40.25 -18.90 10.51
N ARG A 11 -41.44 -18.94 9.91
CA ARG A 11 -42.20 -17.73 9.51
C ARG A 11 -42.59 -16.85 10.70
N LYS A 12 -43.02 -17.42 11.83
CA LYS A 12 -43.33 -16.65 13.06
C LYS A 12 -42.07 -16.04 13.69
N ARG A 13 -40.92 -16.70 13.63
CA ARG A 13 -39.62 -16.13 14.07
C ARG A 13 -39.18 -14.99 13.15
N LEU A 14 -39.28 -15.13 11.84
CA LEU A 14 -39.01 -14.06 10.87
C LEU A 14 -39.96 -12.87 11.00
N ALA A 15 -41.26 -13.10 11.25
CA ALA A 15 -42.23 -12.04 11.49
C ALA A 15 -41.97 -11.27 12.80
N ARG A 16 -41.50 -11.95 13.86
CA ARG A 16 -41.09 -11.31 15.12
C ARG A 16 -39.82 -10.46 14.96
N LEU A 17 -38.93 -10.78 14.02
CA LEU A 17 -37.74 -9.98 13.70
C LEU A 17 -38.05 -8.70 12.92
N GLN A 18 -39.25 -8.56 12.34
CA GLN A 18 -39.69 -7.33 11.66
C GLN A 18 -40.48 -6.36 12.57
N VAL A 19 -40.75 -6.71 13.83
CA VAL A 19 -41.50 -5.87 14.76
C VAL A 19 -40.68 -5.62 16.03
N SER A 20 -39.91 -4.54 16.00
CA SER A 20 -39.44 -3.84 17.20
C SER A 20 -39.73 -2.34 17.03
N PRO A 21 -40.57 -1.73 17.89
CA PRO A 21 -40.94 -0.33 17.75
C PRO A 21 -39.88 0.58 18.39
N THR A 22 -39.20 1.37 17.58
CA THR A 22 -38.44 2.53 18.06
C THR A 22 -39.39 3.65 18.44
N GLN A 23 -39.78 3.73 19.71
CA GLN A 23 -40.33 4.95 20.29
C GLN A 23 -39.17 5.92 20.63
N SER A 24 -39.11 7.04 19.92
CA SER A 24 -38.36 8.23 20.34
C SER A 24 -39.35 9.36 20.69
N PRO A 25 -39.06 10.18 21.71
CA PRO A 25 -40.03 11.14 22.24
C PRO A 25 -40.22 12.34 21.30
N SER A 26 -41.45 12.84 21.24
CA SER A 26 -41.86 13.98 20.43
C SER A 26 -41.53 15.32 21.10
N THR A 27 -40.82 16.21 20.40
CA THR A 27 -40.82 17.66 20.66
C THR A 27 -41.23 18.42 19.41
N SER A 28 -42.28 19.22 19.55
CA SER A 28 -42.89 20.03 18.48
C SER A 28 -42.37 21.47 18.48
N ASN A 29 -41.98 22.01 17.32
CA ASN A 29 -42.47 23.32 16.84
C ASN A 29 -42.01 23.72 15.42
N ASN A 30 -43.00 24.04 14.59
CA ASN A 30 -43.12 25.11 13.57
C ASN A 30 -41.88 25.67 12.83
N GLY A 31 -41.97 25.71 11.48
CA GLY A 31 -41.20 26.65 10.64
C GLY A 31 -41.09 26.29 9.14
N LEU A 32 -42.10 26.63 8.33
CA LEU A 32 -42.05 26.63 6.85
C LEU A 32 -41.93 28.08 6.35
N PRO A 33 -41.27 28.38 5.20
CA PRO A 33 -42.02 28.36 3.92
C PRO A 33 -41.24 28.02 2.61
N THR A 34 -41.90 27.23 1.73
CA THR A 34 -41.99 27.28 0.24
C THR A 34 -40.84 27.90 -0.60
N SER A 35 -40.06 27.16 -1.43
CA SER A 35 -40.32 26.58 -2.80
C SER A 35 -40.09 27.57 -3.99
N PRO A 36 -39.94 27.16 -5.30
CA PRO A 36 -40.00 25.82 -5.94
C PRO A 36 -38.98 25.52 -7.09
N SER A 37 -39.13 24.36 -7.76
CA SER A 37 -38.87 24.09 -9.21
C SER A 37 -37.49 23.53 -9.70
N PRO A 38 -37.45 22.78 -10.86
CA PRO A 38 -36.83 21.44 -10.87
C PRO A 38 -35.86 21.11 -12.05
N ILE A 39 -35.09 20.00 -11.93
CA ILE A 39 -34.52 19.23 -13.06
C ILE A 39 -34.52 17.72 -12.78
N SER A 40 -34.77 16.94 -13.84
CA SER A 40 -34.92 15.49 -13.86
C SER A 40 -33.66 14.74 -14.34
N SER A 41 -33.32 13.61 -13.71
CA SER A 41 -33.18 12.28 -14.36
C SER A 41 -32.54 11.21 -13.43
N PRO A 42 -32.80 9.90 -13.64
CA PRO A 42 -32.39 8.84 -12.72
C PRO A 42 -31.17 8.03 -13.21
N THR A 43 -30.51 7.29 -12.31
CA THR A 43 -30.20 5.85 -12.48
C THR A 43 -29.77 5.23 -11.13
N THR A 44 -30.40 4.12 -10.77
CA THR A 44 -30.21 3.36 -9.52
C THR A 44 -28.83 2.72 -9.43
N GLN A 45 -28.09 2.94 -8.33
CA GLN A 45 -26.93 2.13 -7.96
C GLN A 45 -27.34 1.09 -6.90
N LEU A 46 -27.15 -0.20 -7.21
CA LEU A 46 -27.30 -1.29 -6.26
C LEU A 46 -25.98 -1.48 -5.51
N ALA A 47 -26.02 -1.32 -4.18
CA ALA A 47 -24.92 -1.75 -3.33
C ALA A 47 -24.75 -3.27 -3.45
N THR A 48 -23.50 -3.73 -3.59
CA THR A 48 -23.14 -5.15 -3.58
C THR A 48 -21.90 -5.37 -2.72
N PRO A 49 -21.87 -6.43 -1.88
CA PRO A 49 -20.75 -6.69 -0.98
C PRO A 49 -19.54 -7.27 -1.72
N SER A 50 -18.41 -7.26 -1.00
CA SER A 50 -17.05 -7.65 -1.39
C SER A 50 -16.96 -8.93 -2.24
N PHE A 51 -16.09 -8.89 -3.26
CA PHE A 51 -15.85 -10.03 -4.15
C PHE A 51 -14.64 -10.85 -3.69
N PHE A 52 -14.86 -12.13 -3.38
CA PHE A 52 -13.80 -13.14 -3.28
C PHE A 52 -12.97 -13.18 -4.57
N VAL A 53 -11.65 -13.03 -4.44
CA VAL A 53 -10.68 -13.34 -5.50
C VAL A 53 -10.01 -14.66 -5.15
N THR A 54 -10.56 -15.77 -5.63
CA THR A 54 -9.88 -17.08 -5.54
C THR A 54 -8.72 -17.12 -6.54
N PRO A 55 -7.48 -17.46 -6.13
CA PRO A 55 -6.44 -17.82 -7.09
C PRO A 55 -6.85 -19.08 -7.85
N SER A 56 -6.54 -19.12 -9.15
CA SER A 56 -6.80 -20.30 -10.00
C SER A 56 -5.70 -21.34 -9.81
N THR A 57 -6.08 -22.55 -9.39
CA THR A 57 -5.15 -23.69 -9.29
C THR A 57 -4.62 -24.10 -10.66
N PRO A 58 -3.31 -24.41 -10.79
CA PRO A 58 -2.74 -24.91 -12.03
C PRO A 58 -3.11 -26.39 -12.22
N VAL A 59 -3.67 -26.73 -13.39
CA VAL A 59 -3.95 -28.13 -13.76
C VAL A 59 -2.68 -28.74 -14.37
N ASN A 60 -2.04 -29.66 -13.63
CA ASN A 60 -0.99 -30.50 -14.16
C ASN A 60 -1.53 -31.42 -15.28
N ARG A 61 -0.95 -31.31 -16.49
CA ARG A 61 -1.05 -32.34 -17.54
C ARG A 61 0.31 -32.58 -18.18
N SER A 62 0.99 -33.62 -17.69
CA SER A 62 2.16 -34.23 -18.29
C SER A 62 1.77 -35.31 -19.29
N THR A 63 2.07 -35.15 -20.59
CA THR A 63 2.48 -36.23 -21.51
C THR A 63 2.95 -35.67 -22.87
N PRO A 64 3.96 -36.27 -23.56
CA PRO A 64 4.64 -35.65 -24.71
C PRO A 64 4.27 -36.25 -26.08
N PRO A 65 4.56 -35.53 -27.19
CA PRO A 65 4.76 -36.06 -28.54
C PRO A 65 6.18 -35.69 -29.10
N PRO A 66 6.65 -36.20 -30.26
CA PRO A 66 7.93 -36.92 -30.28
C PRO A 66 9.11 -36.20 -30.96
N GLN A 67 10.29 -36.79 -30.78
CA GLN A 67 11.55 -36.42 -31.43
C GLN A 67 11.46 -36.42 -32.97
N LYS A 68 12.10 -35.44 -33.60
CA LYS A 68 12.95 -35.65 -34.79
C LYS A 68 14.21 -34.80 -34.69
N SER A 69 15.29 -35.36 -35.23
CA SER A 69 16.64 -34.81 -35.25
C SER A 69 16.75 -33.56 -36.14
N ASP A 70 17.73 -32.70 -35.88
CA ASP A 70 18.95 -32.68 -36.71
C ASP A 70 20.13 -31.96 -36.03
N SER A 71 21.31 -32.29 -36.52
CA SER A 71 22.63 -32.29 -35.88
C SER A 71 23.43 -30.98 -35.93
N GLN A 72 24.48 -30.92 -35.07
CA GLN A 72 25.75 -30.15 -35.23
C GLN A 72 25.67 -28.61 -35.04
N SER A 73 26.65 -27.92 -34.40
CA SER A 73 27.99 -28.31 -33.91
C SER A 73 28.57 -27.38 -32.82
N THR A 74 29.43 -27.92 -31.94
CA THR A 74 30.51 -27.30 -31.10
C THR A 74 30.15 -26.17 -30.11
N ASP A 75 30.33 -26.25 -28.78
CA ASP A 75 31.49 -26.61 -27.91
C ASP A 75 32.64 -25.57 -27.92
N THR A 76 33.32 -25.17 -26.82
CA THR A 76 33.39 -25.75 -25.44
C THR A 76 33.91 -24.76 -24.36
N SER A 77 33.38 -24.89 -23.12
CA SER A 77 34.05 -24.87 -21.77
C SER A 77 35.02 -23.72 -21.34
N SER A 78 35.34 -23.48 -20.05
CA SER A 78 35.37 -24.33 -18.83
C SER A 78 35.26 -23.47 -17.52
N GLN A 79 34.49 -23.90 -16.50
CA GLN A 79 34.90 -24.47 -15.18
C GLN A 79 35.44 -23.45 -14.13
N MET A 80 34.80 -23.28 -12.94
CA MET A 80 34.88 -24.08 -11.68
C MET A 80 36.25 -23.90 -10.95
N GLU A 81 36.41 -23.86 -9.62
CA GLU A 81 35.56 -24.01 -8.41
C GLU A 81 36.40 -23.54 -7.16
N ILE A 82 35.81 -22.92 -6.12
CA ILE A 82 35.61 -23.45 -4.72
C ILE A 82 36.57 -22.92 -3.60
N GLU A 83 35.93 -22.37 -2.54
CA GLU A 83 36.25 -22.41 -1.07
C GLU A 83 37.63 -21.93 -0.52
N GLU A 84 37.83 -21.51 0.75
CA GLU A 84 36.98 -21.43 1.96
C GLU A 84 37.51 -20.42 3.05
N SER A 85 36.66 -20.11 4.05
CA SER A 85 36.95 -19.99 5.50
C SER A 85 37.83 -18.87 6.17
N ALA A 86 37.11 -18.02 6.94
CA ALA A 86 37.22 -17.79 8.41
C ALA A 86 38.10 -16.67 9.07
N GLN A 87 37.41 -15.82 9.87
CA GLN A 87 37.71 -15.31 11.25
C GLN A 87 39.05 -14.58 11.57
N SER A 88 39.16 -13.57 12.47
CA SER A 88 38.22 -12.76 13.29
C SER A 88 38.97 -11.63 14.03
N GLU A 89 38.29 -10.50 14.36
CA GLU A 89 38.68 -9.47 15.39
C GLU A 89 39.97 -8.62 15.13
N ASP A 90 40.16 -7.36 15.56
CA ASP A 90 39.35 -6.39 16.32
C ASP A 90 39.71 -4.91 15.96
N LYS A 91 38.72 -4.00 16.05
CA LYS A 91 38.76 -2.54 16.34
C LYS A 91 39.66 -1.47 15.64
N VAL A 92 39.00 -0.30 15.48
CA VAL A 92 39.44 1.10 15.20
C VAL A 92 39.88 1.45 13.76
N VAL A 93 38.99 2.13 13.04
CA VAL A 93 39.31 2.88 11.80
C VAL A 93 39.00 4.37 12.00
N THR A 94 40.02 5.21 11.93
CA THR A 94 39.90 6.65 11.66
C THR A 94 39.99 6.91 10.16
N ALA A 95 39.27 7.92 9.68
CA ALA A 95 39.12 8.20 8.25
C ALA A 95 40.42 8.65 7.54
N ALA A 96 40.66 8.11 6.34
CA ALA A 96 41.41 8.77 5.26
C ALA A 96 41.07 8.12 3.90
N SER A 97 41.25 8.87 2.82
CA SER A 97 40.99 8.49 1.43
C SER A 97 42.19 7.81 0.74
N SER A 98 41.91 6.88 -0.16
CA SER A 98 42.81 6.37 -1.23
C SER A 98 42.05 6.45 -2.56
N GLN A 99 42.56 6.91 -3.72
CA GLN A 99 43.84 6.72 -4.44
C GLN A 99 44.17 5.28 -4.86
N VAL A 100 44.95 5.18 -5.96
CA VAL A 100 45.52 4.00 -6.65
C VAL A 100 44.56 3.25 -7.60
N ASP A 101 44.93 2.93 -8.85
CA ASP A 101 45.39 3.76 -10.01
C ASP A 101 45.51 2.86 -11.29
N VAL A 102 45.59 3.41 -12.51
CA VAL A 102 46.03 2.64 -13.72
C VAL A 102 47.02 3.43 -14.59
N ASP A 103 48.30 3.19 -14.29
CA ASP A 103 49.38 2.75 -15.19
C ASP A 103 49.47 3.21 -16.67
N SER A 104 50.64 3.75 -17.04
CA SER A 104 51.41 3.35 -18.24
C SER A 104 52.87 3.81 -18.12
N GLY A 105 53.82 2.87 -18.24
CA GLY A 105 55.23 3.08 -17.89
C GLY A 105 56.14 3.76 -18.94
N ILE A 106 57.05 4.59 -18.41
CA ILE A 106 58.54 4.54 -18.52
C ILE A 106 59.18 3.84 -19.74
N GLU A 107 60.08 4.58 -20.42
CA GLU A 107 61.46 4.25 -20.89
C GLU A 107 61.75 5.03 -22.19
N ASN A 108 62.94 5.59 -22.49
CA ASN A 108 64.16 5.92 -21.72
C ASN A 108 64.95 6.97 -22.54
N MET A 109 65.62 7.92 -21.89
CA MET A 109 67.01 8.35 -22.18
C MET A 109 67.35 9.67 -21.48
N GLU A 110 68.47 9.67 -20.77
CA GLU A 110 69.06 10.81 -20.08
C GLU A 110 69.77 11.75 -21.06
N VAL A 111 69.65 13.07 -20.85
CA VAL A 111 70.76 14.00 -21.09
C VAL A 111 70.79 15.04 -19.95
N GLU A 112 71.82 14.90 -19.12
CA GLU A 112 72.50 15.86 -18.22
C GLU A 112 71.80 17.15 -17.73
N GLU A 113 71.92 17.37 -16.41
CA GLU A 113 71.67 18.67 -15.79
C GLU A 113 72.54 19.78 -16.41
N SER A 114 71.91 20.83 -16.92
CA SER A 114 72.55 22.15 -17.06
C SER A 114 71.85 23.13 -16.11
N LYS A 115 72.46 23.35 -14.94
CA LYS A 115 72.04 24.39 -14.00
C LYS A 115 72.14 25.77 -14.64
N VAL A 116 71.02 26.29 -15.12
CA VAL A 116 70.85 27.73 -15.33
C VAL A 116 69.78 28.23 -14.36
N VAL A 117 70.24 28.91 -13.31
CA VAL A 117 69.37 29.75 -12.49
C VAL A 117 68.85 30.87 -13.37
N LYS A 118 67.63 30.71 -13.91
CA LYS A 118 66.88 31.82 -14.48
C LYS A 118 66.02 32.43 -13.38
N THR A 119 66.28 33.70 -13.12
CA THR A 119 65.44 34.60 -12.34
C THR A 119 63.97 34.52 -12.80
N PRO A 120 62.99 34.84 -11.93
CA PRO A 120 61.62 34.98 -12.37
C PRO A 120 61.58 36.00 -13.51
N SER A 121 61.01 35.64 -14.64
CA SER A 121 60.83 36.56 -15.75
C SER A 121 59.79 37.59 -15.32
N GLU A 122 60.23 38.83 -15.09
CA GLU A 122 59.32 39.95 -14.85
C GLU A 122 58.32 40.02 -16.01
N ILE A 123 57.03 39.99 -15.66
CA ILE A 123 55.95 40.01 -16.65
C ILE A 123 55.84 41.46 -17.12
N SER A 124 56.38 41.76 -18.30
CA SER A 124 56.28 43.08 -18.94
C SER A 124 54.82 43.51 -19.10
N GLU A 125 54.54 44.80 -18.90
CA GLU A 125 53.22 45.40 -19.13
C GLU A 125 52.72 45.17 -20.56
N GLU A 126 53.62 45.13 -21.55
CA GLU A 126 53.29 44.79 -22.95
C GLU A 126 52.67 43.39 -23.07
N LEU A 127 53.14 42.43 -22.27
CA LEU A 127 52.58 41.08 -22.23
C LEU A 127 51.20 41.07 -21.57
N VAL A 128 50.99 41.88 -20.52
CA VAL A 128 49.69 42.05 -19.86
C VAL A 128 48.68 42.66 -20.83
N HIS A 129 49.04 43.75 -21.51
CA HIS A 129 48.22 44.39 -22.54
C HIS A 129 47.90 43.43 -23.70
N SER A 130 48.87 42.61 -24.14
CA SER A 130 48.65 41.55 -25.13
C SER A 130 47.63 40.51 -24.66
N VAL A 131 47.63 40.12 -23.38
CA VAL A 131 46.65 39.16 -22.84
C VAL A 131 45.26 39.78 -22.74
N ILE A 132 45.13 41.03 -22.26
CA ILE A 132 43.84 41.74 -22.20
C ILE A 132 43.22 41.84 -23.61
N SER A 133 44.01 42.28 -24.60
CA SER A 133 43.61 42.34 -26.01
C SER A 133 43.14 40.98 -26.57
N LYS A 134 43.87 39.89 -26.28
CA LYS A 134 43.50 38.53 -26.72
C LYS A 134 42.24 37.99 -26.07
N VAL A 135 42.07 38.18 -24.75
CA VAL A 135 40.92 37.65 -24.01
C VAL A 135 39.63 38.36 -24.44
N LEU A 136 39.68 39.68 -24.56
CA LEU A 136 38.54 40.50 -24.98
C LEU A 136 38.32 40.50 -26.51
N VAL A 137 39.32 40.07 -27.31
CA VAL A 137 39.29 40.11 -28.78
C VAL A 137 39.14 41.56 -29.29
N VAL A 138 39.91 42.47 -28.68
CA VAL A 138 39.91 43.91 -28.96
C VAL A 138 41.31 44.43 -29.28
N SER A 139 41.41 45.55 -29.98
CA SER A 139 42.66 46.25 -30.24
C SER A 139 42.47 47.76 -30.17
N TRP A 140 43.32 48.41 -29.38
CA TRP A 140 43.40 49.87 -29.25
C TRP A 140 44.71 50.45 -29.82
N THR A 141 45.53 49.62 -30.48
CA THR A 141 46.84 50.01 -31.03
C THR A 141 46.89 49.96 -32.56
N GLN A 142 46.24 48.98 -33.18
CA GLN A 142 46.19 48.82 -34.65
C GLN A 142 44.85 48.23 -35.09
N LYS A 143 44.31 48.68 -36.24
CA LYS A 143 43.17 48.01 -36.89
C LYS A 143 43.62 46.68 -37.49
N THR A 144 43.00 45.58 -37.08
CA THR A 144 43.25 44.23 -37.60
C THR A 144 41.93 43.52 -37.86
N ASP A 145 41.88 42.66 -38.89
CA ASP A 145 40.65 41.98 -39.31
C ASP A 145 40.13 40.94 -38.30
N SER A 146 40.92 40.62 -37.26
CA SER A 146 40.65 39.59 -36.26
C SER A 146 40.30 40.11 -34.86
N SER A 147 40.18 41.42 -34.67
CA SER A 147 39.81 42.02 -33.38
C SER A 147 38.97 43.29 -33.53
N ILE A 148 38.14 43.59 -32.53
CA ILE A 148 37.31 44.79 -32.50
C ILE A 148 38.23 46.00 -32.22
N PHE A 149 38.31 46.94 -33.16
CA PHE A 149 39.10 48.15 -32.95
C PHE A 149 38.36 49.17 -32.09
N LEU A 150 39.01 49.65 -31.04
CA LEU A 150 38.45 50.54 -30.02
C LEU A 150 39.03 51.96 -30.12
N PRO A 151 38.43 52.86 -30.92
CA PRO A 151 38.93 54.23 -31.09
C PRO A 151 38.95 55.08 -29.81
N GLU A 152 37.96 54.97 -28.92
CA GLU A 152 37.88 55.81 -27.71
C GLU A 152 38.90 55.36 -26.66
N THR A 153 39.02 54.05 -26.45
CA THR A 153 40.09 53.44 -25.62
C THR A 153 41.48 53.75 -26.19
N ALA A 154 41.64 53.76 -27.52
CA ALA A 154 42.90 54.16 -28.15
C ALA A 154 43.25 55.63 -27.87
N GLU A 155 42.28 56.54 -27.92
CA GLU A 155 42.53 57.95 -27.59
C GLU A 155 42.82 58.15 -26.09
N SER A 156 42.06 57.50 -25.21
CA SER A 156 42.28 57.47 -23.74
C SER A 156 43.69 56.96 -23.38
N PHE A 157 44.08 55.82 -23.93
CA PHE A 157 45.38 55.19 -23.70
C PHE A 157 46.53 56.11 -24.14
N ASN A 158 46.43 56.70 -25.34
CA ASN A 158 47.43 57.64 -25.86
C ASN A 158 47.53 58.94 -25.05
N ARG A 159 46.44 59.44 -24.47
CA ARG A 159 46.47 60.59 -23.54
C ARG A 159 47.15 60.22 -22.22
N SER A 160 46.91 59.03 -21.69
CA SER A 160 47.56 58.57 -20.45
C SER A 160 49.06 58.35 -20.58
N LEU A 161 49.55 58.01 -21.77
CA LEU A 161 50.99 57.92 -22.07
C LEU A 161 51.72 59.28 -21.92
N SER A 162 50.98 60.39 -21.80
CA SER A 162 51.53 61.74 -21.55
C SER A 162 51.33 62.27 -20.12
N ASP A 163 50.52 61.63 -19.28
CA ASP A 163 50.27 62.03 -17.89
C ASP A 163 50.80 60.98 -16.90
N SER A 164 51.22 61.40 -15.70
CA SER A 164 51.58 60.49 -14.60
C SER A 164 50.50 60.57 -13.52
N PRO A 165 49.91 59.45 -13.03
CA PRO A 165 50.33 58.05 -13.19
C PRO A 165 49.75 57.32 -14.44
N PRO A 166 50.30 56.16 -14.83
CA PRO A 166 49.76 55.31 -15.91
C PRO A 166 48.39 54.72 -15.57
N ILE A 167 47.60 54.36 -16.60
CA ILE A 167 46.30 53.68 -16.43
C ILE A 167 46.48 52.35 -15.69
N GLU A 168 45.72 52.17 -14.60
CA GLU A 168 45.63 50.88 -13.92
C GLU A 168 44.96 49.84 -14.83
N HIS A 169 45.46 48.61 -14.86
CA HIS A 169 44.91 47.56 -15.72
C HIS A 169 43.41 47.30 -15.49
N GLN A 170 42.90 47.56 -14.27
CA GLN A 170 41.48 47.50 -13.95
C GLN A 170 40.64 48.48 -14.79
N ASP A 171 41.10 49.73 -14.91
CA ASP A 171 40.43 50.77 -15.69
C ASP A 171 40.57 50.52 -17.21
N LEU A 172 41.69 49.96 -17.67
CA LEU A 172 41.86 49.59 -19.07
C LEU A 172 40.87 48.49 -19.50
N ILE A 173 40.67 47.45 -18.67
CA ILE A 173 39.65 46.41 -18.92
C ILE A 173 38.25 47.04 -18.93
N ASN A 174 37.99 47.94 -17.99
CA ASN A 174 36.71 48.63 -17.83
C ASN A 174 36.35 49.46 -19.07
N GLN A 175 37.28 50.29 -19.55
CA GLN A 175 37.12 51.07 -20.78
C GLN A 175 36.89 50.17 -22.00
N CYS A 176 37.69 49.11 -22.17
CA CYS A 176 37.51 48.14 -23.26
C CYS A 176 36.10 47.53 -23.27
N LEU A 177 35.60 47.10 -22.10
CA LEU A 177 34.30 46.45 -21.99
C LEU A 177 33.13 47.43 -22.21
N ILE A 178 33.23 48.67 -21.72
CA ILE A 178 32.21 49.72 -21.98
C ILE A 178 32.11 49.99 -23.48
N GLU A 179 33.24 50.22 -24.16
CA GLU A 179 33.24 50.58 -25.57
C GLU A 179 32.72 49.43 -26.46
N VAL A 180 33.10 48.17 -26.18
CA VAL A 180 32.52 47.02 -26.90
C VAL A 180 31.01 46.91 -26.67
N LEU A 181 30.53 47.07 -25.44
CA LEU A 181 29.10 47.02 -25.15
C LEU A 181 28.33 48.19 -25.80
N PHE A 182 28.96 49.36 -25.92
CA PHE A 182 28.41 50.50 -26.66
C PHE A 182 28.36 50.28 -28.18
N LEU A 183 29.38 49.65 -28.77
CA LEU A 183 29.41 49.23 -30.18
C LEU A 183 28.37 48.13 -30.49
N ILE A 184 28.06 47.26 -29.51
CA ILE A 184 26.96 46.31 -29.58
C ILE A 184 25.61 47.06 -29.51
N ALA A 185 25.43 47.97 -28.54
CA ALA A 185 24.21 48.77 -28.40
C ALA A 185 23.88 49.60 -29.65
N SER A 186 24.90 50.17 -30.29
CA SER A 186 24.77 51.06 -31.45
C SER A 186 24.55 50.32 -32.77
N GLY A 187 24.66 48.98 -32.80
CA GLY A 187 24.55 48.18 -34.03
C GLY A 187 25.74 48.34 -35.00
N GLU A 188 26.79 49.09 -34.61
CA GLU A 188 28.00 49.32 -35.41
C GLU A 188 28.98 48.14 -35.39
N SER A 189 28.57 47.02 -34.79
CA SER A 189 29.23 45.71 -34.85
C SER A 189 29.14 45.09 -36.27
N GLY A 190 29.64 45.82 -37.27
CA GLY A 190 29.58 45.52 -38.71
C GLY A 190 30.51 44.40 -39.17
N VAL A 191 31.23 43.76 -38.26
CA VAL A 191 31.90 42.47 -38.50
C VAL A 191 31.05 41.41 -37.81
N GLY A 192 30.42 40.53 -38.58
CA GLY A 192 29.71 39.41 -37.99
C GLY A 192 30.66 38.60 -37.11
N LEU A 193 30.21 38.22 -35.91
CA LEU A 193 30.93 37.40 -34.92
C LEU A 193 31.23 35.98 -35.45
N SER A 194 32.05 35.88 -36.50
CA SER A 194 32.72 34.65 -36.94
C SER A 194 33.96 34.43 -36.09
N LEU A 195 33.73 34.23 -34.79
CA LEU A 195 34.73 33.73 -33.88
C LEU A 195 35.22 32.36 -34.37
N PRO A 196 36.53 32.07 -34.35
CA PRO A 196 37.05 30.81 -34.84
C PRO A 196 36.59 29.65 -33.94
N SER A 197 35.64 28.86 -34.45
CA SER A 197 35.18 27.63 -33.81
C SER A 197 36.33 26.63 -33.65
N SER A 198 36.70 26.31 -32.42
CA SER A 198 37.73 25.34 -32.09
C SER A 198 37.14 23.99 -31.66
N ALA A 199 36.57 23.22 -32.60
CA ALA A 199 36.62 21.75 -32.63
C ALA A 199 35.83 21.19 -33.83
N SER A 200 36.52 20.44 -34.69
CA SER A 200 35.92 19.70 -35.80
C SER A 200 35.47 18.30 -35.38
N THR A 201 34.21 17.94 -35.67
CA THR A 201 33.88 16.57 -36.07
C THR A 201 32.79 16.60 -37.14
N GLU A 202 33.10 16.09 -38.33
CA GLU A 202 32.13 16.05 -39.44
C GLU A 202 31.08 14.95 -39.22
N SER A 203 29.80 15.30 -39.37
CA SER A 203 28.80 14.36 -39.88
C SER A 203 27.72 15.11 -40.66
N LYS A 204 27.73 14.96 -41.98
CA LYS A 204 26.66 15.47 -42.85
C LYS A 204 25.44 14.58 -42.72
N LEU A 205 24.29 15.16 -42.39
CA LEU A 205 22.99 14.64 -42.78
C LEU A 205 22.02 15.79 -42.98
N GLU A 206 21.52 15.93 -44.19
CA GLU A 206 20.65 17.02 -44.60
C GLU A 206 19.24 16.86 -44.03
N THR A 207 18.62 17.96 -43.59
CA THR A 207 17.16 18.11 -43.69
C THR A 207 16.81 19.58 -43.82
N LYS A 208 16.33 19.97 -45.00
CA LYS A 208 15.87 21.33 -45.26
C LYS A 208 14.53 21.57 -44.55
N SER A 209 14.51 22.44 -43.55
CA SER A 209 13.29 23.14 -43.13
C SER A 209 13.52 24.65 -43.24
N SER A 210 12.79 25.29 -44.14
CA SER A 210 12.89 26.73 -44.38
C SER A 210 12.07 27.49 -43.33
N SER A 211 12.77 28.09 -42.37
CA SER A 211 12.25 29.20 -41.58
C SER A 211 13.28 30.34 -41.61
N PRO A 212 12.84 31.61 -41.66
CA PRO A 212 13.78 32.73 -41.66
C PRO A 212 14.52 32.80 -40.31
N PRO A 213 15.79 33.24 -40.29
CA PRO A 213 16.52 33.42 -39.03
C PRO A 213 15.81 34.46 -38.17
N ALA A 214 15.56 34.13 -36.89
CA ALA A 214 14.98 35.07 -35.94
C ALA A 214 15.95 36.27 -35.72
N PRO A 215 15.43 37.49 -35.51
CA PRO A 215 16.28 38.64 -35.22
C PRO A 215 17.04 38.44 -33.89
N ARG A 216 18.31 38.84 -33.88
CA ARG A 216 19.17 38.78 -32.69
C ARG A 216 18.74 39.87 -31.70
N SER A 217 18.69 39.55 -30.41
CA SER A 217 18.54 40.54 -29.34
C SER A 217 19.93 40.97 -28.85
N LEU A 218 20.11 42.28 -28.70
CA LEU A 218 21.39 42.89 -28.27
C LEU A 218 21.83 42.36 -26.90
N THR A 219 20.86 42.12 -26.01
CA THR A 219 21.06 41.50 -24.70
C THR A 219 21.71 40.12 -24.80
N ASN A 220 21.28 39.28 -25.74
CA ASN A 220 21.88 37.96 -25.94
C ASN A 220 23.29 38.06 -26.56
N GLU A 221 23.51 39.01 -27.47
CA GLU A 221 24.81 39.23 -28.13
C GLU A 221 25.87 39.72 -27.13
N GLY A 222 25.52 40.68 -26.26
CA GLY A 222 26.37 41.13 -25.15
C GLY A 222 26.70 40.02 -24.14
N ILE A 223 25.70 39.22 -23.73
CA ILE A 223 25.93 38.10 -22.79
C ILE A 223 26.80 37.00 -23.43
N LEU A 224 26.60 36.68 -24.70
CA LEU A 224 27.47 35.74 -25.43
C LEU A 224 28.91 36.24 -25.49
N TYR A 225 29.12 37.52 -25.85
CA TYR A 225 30.45 38.12 -25.85
C TYR A 225 31.15 38.02 -24.49
N LEU A 226 30.48 38.43 -23.40
CA LEU A 226 31.07 38.41 -22.04
C LEU A 226 31.32 36.99 -21.52
N THR A 227 30.41 36.04 -21.80
CA THR A 227 30.59 34.63 -21.39
C THR A 227 31.72 33.95 -22.17
N GLU A 228 31.92 34.28 -23.45
CA GLU A 228 33.10 33.83 -24.18
C GLU A 228 34.40 34.49 -23.70
N CYS A 229 34.40 35.78 -23.38
CA CYS A 229 35.58 36.43 -22.79
C CYS A 229 36.00 35.73 -21.49
N TYR A 230 35.04 35.43 -20.61
CA TYR A 230 35.26 34.64 -19.40
C TYR A 230 35.80 33.23 -19.72
N ALA A 231 35.29 32.56 -20.77
CA ALA A 231 35.82 31.27 -21.21
C ALA A 231 37.28 31.37 -21.67
N ARG A 232 37.62 32.43 -22.43
CA ARG A 232 38.99 32.68 -22.94
C ARG A 232 40.01 32.91 -21.82
N VAL A 233 39.64 33.52 -20.68
CA VAL A 233 40.50 33.57 -19.48
C VAL A 233 40.94 32.16 -19.07
N SER A 234 40.00 31.21 -19.06
CA SER A 234 40.28 29.83 -18.63
C SER A 234 41.10 29.04 -19.67
N VAL A 235 41.02 29.42 -20.95
CA VAL A 235 41.90 28.91 -22.01
C VAL A 235 43.32 29.44 -21.83
N GLU A 236 43.48 30.74 -21.53
CA GLU A 236 44.78 31.38 -21.30
C GLU A 236 45.50 30.79 -20.07
N GLU A 237 44.79 30.56 -18.96
CA GLU A 237 45.31 29.86 -17.79
C GLU A 237 45.76 28.43 -18.11
N LYS A 238 45.01 27.70 -18.94
CA LYS A 238 45.37 26.34 -19.35
C LYS A 238 46.59 26.32 -20.28
N ASN A 239 46.71 27.30 -21.16
CA ASN A 239 47.83 27.42 -22.10
C ASN A 239 49.14 27.86 -21.40
N HIS A 240 49.04 28.70 -20.37
CA HIS A 240 50.20 29.35 -19.73
C HIS A 240 50.19 29.26 -18.19
N PRO A 241 50.00 28.07 -17.57
CA PRO A 241 49.69 27.93 -16.14
C PRO A 241 50.74 28.56 -15.22
N ARG A 242 52.03 28.38 -15.50
CA ARG A 242 53.11 28.96 -14.68
C ARG A 242 53.17 30.50 -14.71
N ARG A 243 52.64 31.14 -15.77
CA ARG A 243 52.62 32.62 -15.89
C ARG A 243 51.34 33.17 -15.28
N SER A 244 50.20 32.54 -15.58
CA SER A 244 48.88 32.95 -15.10
C SER A 244 48.68 32.80 -13.58
N SER A 245 49.55 32.03 -12.90
CA SER A 245 49.57 31.90 -11.44
C SER A 245 50.43 32.95 -10.70
N ILE A 246 51.07 33.91 -11.40
CA ILE A 246 51.98 34.89 -10.79
C ILE A 246 51.43 36.32 -11.02
N PRO A 247 51.49 37.24 -10.03
CA PRO A 247 51.18 38.66 -10.24
C PRO A 247 52.13 39.34 -11.24
N PRO A 248 51.70 40.38 -11.98
CA PRO A 248 50.35 40.96 -11.99
C PRO A 248 49.32 40.15 -12.78
N LEU A 249 49.76 39.21 -13.64
CA LEU A 249 48.87 38.53 -14.59
C LEU A 249 47.72 37.75 -13.91
N ASN A 250 47.97 37.11 -12.76
CA ASN A 250 46.92 36.44 -11.99
C ASN A 250 45.79 37.40 -11.56
N ILE A 251 46.17 38.61 -11.12
CA ILE A 251 45.23 39.65 -10.68
C ILE A 251 44.41 40.14 -11.88
N VAL A 252 45.07 40.38 -13.03
CA VAL A 252 44.43 40.80 -14.28
C VAL A 252 43.46 39.75 -14.83
N LEU A 253 43.79 38.46 -14.77
CA LEU A 253 42.89 37.37 -15.20
C LEU A 253 41.69 37.22 -14.24
N SER A 254 41.89 37.43 -12.94
CA SER A 254 40.82 37.50 -11.94
C SER A 254 39.90 38.70 -12.20
N GLU A 255 40.46 39.87 -12.51
CA GLU A 255 39.71 41.10 -12.78
C GLU A 255 38.95 41.03 -14.12
N LEU A 256 39.52 40.40 -15.15
CA LEU A 256 38.82 40.09 -16.41
C LEU A 256 37.55 39.26 -16.17
N ARG A 257 37.61 38.21 -15.32
CA ARG A 257 36.42 37.44 -14.93
C ARG A 257 35.42 38.28 -14.16
N ALA A 258 35.91 38.98 -13.13
CA ALA A 258 35.12 39.84 -12.27
C ALA A 258 34.30 40.87 -13.07
N GLN A 259 34.94 41.55 -14.02
CA GLN A 259 34.26 42.56 -14.84
C GLN A 259 33.34 41.92 -15.87
N CYS A 260 33.69 40.81 -16.52
CA CYS A 260 32.76 40.09 -17.41
C CYS A 260 31.46 39.69 -16.68
N VAL A 261 31.57 39.23 -15.44
CA VAL A 261 30.43 38.89 -14.57
C VAL A 261 29.67 40.14 -14.11
N GLN A 262 30.37 41.21 -13.73
CA GLN A 262 29.77 42.49 -13.32
C GLN A 262 28.96 43.12 -14.45
N TYR A 263 29.52 43.19 -15.66
CA TYR A 263 28.83 43.69 -16.85
C TYR A 263 27.64 42.80 -17.23
N THR A 264 27.76 41.48 -17.10
CA THR A 264 26.61 40.57 -17.27
C THR A 264 25.51 40.88 -16.25
N SER A 265 25.86 41.18 -15.00
CA SER A 265 24.87 41.59 -13.98
C SER A 265 24.17 42.91 -14.34
N LEU A 266 24.89 43.89 -14.89
CA LEU A 266 24.30 45.17 -15.33
C LEU A 266 23.38 45.00 -16.55
N ILE A 267 23.76 44.16 -17.52
CA ILE A 267 22.89 43.79 -18.65
C ILE A 267 21.61 43.14 -18.14
N LEU A 268 21.71 42.15 -17.25
CA LEU A 268 20.56 41.41 -16.71
C LEU A 268 19.67 42.26 -15.78
N GLN A 269 20.16 43.38 -15.26
CA GLN A 269 19.36 44.37 -14.53
C GLN A 269 18.61 45.35 -15.46
N GLY A 270 18.86 45.33 -16.77
CA GLY A 270 18.30 46.28 -17.74
C GLY A 270 18.94 47.67 -17.67
N VAL A 271 20.22 47.77 -17.29
CA VAL A 271 20.93 49.06 -17.13
C VAL A 271 21.66 49.50 -18.41
N LEU A 272 22.04 48.56 -19.26
CA LEU A 272 22.92 48.81 -20.42
C LEU A 272 22.24 48.70 -21.79
N PHE A 273 21.12 47.98 -21.89
CA PHE A 273 20.36 47.85 -23.13
C PHE A 273 18.86 48.06 -22.85
N ASP A 274 18.26 49.07 -23.48
CA ASP A 274 16.81 49.36 -23.44
C ASP A 274 16.00 48.42 -24.37
N ASP A 275 16.36 47.13 -24.43
CA ASP A 275 15.63 46.12 -25.21
C ASP A 275 14.35 45.73 -24.44
N VAL A 276 13.37 46.64 -24.43
CA VAL A 276 12.09 46.51 -23.72
C VAL A 276 11.40 45.22 -24.17
N ASN A 277 11.01 44.40 -23.19
CA ASN A 277 10.42 43.06 -23.31
C ASN A 277 9.05 43.02 -24.05
N GLU A 278 9.00 43.37 -25.34
CA GLU A 278 7.77 43.35 -26.15
C GLU A 278 7.49 42.00 -26.84
N ARG A 279 8.52 41.15 -27.05
CA ARG A 279 8.38 39.86 -27.77
C ARG A 279 8.73 38.63 -26.94
N LEU A 280 9.74 38.75 -26.10
CA LEU A 280 9.98 37.87 -24.96
C LEU A 280 9.17 38.45 -23.81
N GLY A 281 8.08 37.77 -23.41
CA GLY A 281 7.20 38.29 -22.35
C GLY A 281 7.97 38.55 -21.04
N PRO A 282 7.48 39.43 -20.15
CA PRO A 282 8.27 40.18 -19.14
C PRO A 282 8.97 39.38 -18.01
N LEU A 283 9.14 38.07 -18.16
CA LEU A 283 9.59 37.11 -17.15
C LEU A 283 10.44 35.96 -17.76
N THR A 284 11.18 36.20 -18.85
CA THR A 284 12.12 35.21 -19.43
C THR A 284 13.56 35.69 -19.34
N SER A 285 14.39 35.03 -18.53
CA SER A 285 15.82 35.37 -18.43
C SER A 285 16.60 35.01 -19.70
N PRO A 286 17.48 35.89 -20.22
CA PRO A 286 18.49 35.56 -21.23
C PRO A 286 19.37 34.37 -20.87
N LEU A 287 19.59 34.11 -19.57
CA LEU A 287 20.39 32.97 -19.08
C LEU A 287 19.67 31.61 -19.24
N LEU A 288 18.36 31.58 -19.49
CA LEU A 288 17.58 30.34 -19.49
C LEU A 288 18.09 29.32 -20.52
N GLN A 289 18.28 29.73 -21.78
CA GLN A 289 18.76 28.83 -22.83
C GLN A 289 20.22 28.40 -22.59
N PRO A 290 21.19 29.30 -22.29
CA PRO A 290 22.56 28.93 -21.92
C PRO A 290 22.69 27.97 -20.73
N VAL A 291 21.80 28.08 -19.73
CA VAL A 291 21.73 27.14 -18.60
C VAL A 291 21.18 25.79 -19.05
N LEU A 292 20.06 25.74 -19.78
CA LEU A 292 19.47 24.49 -20.28
C LEU A 292 20.32 23.77 -21.35
N SER A 293 21.20 24.48 -22.06
CA SER A 293 22.17 23.92 -23.00
C SER A 293 23.49 23.52 -22.35
N GLN A 294 23.73 23.89 -21.09
CA GLN A 294 25.04 23.83 -20.41
C GLN A 294 26.17 24.54 -21.20
N SER A 295 25.85 25.61 -21.94
CA SER A 295 26.84 26.35 -22.75
C SER A 295 27.58 27.44 -21.98
N LEU A 296 27.25 27.67 -20.71
CA LEU A 296 27.95 28.65 -19.86
C LEU A 296 29.29 28.11 -19.34
N PRO A 297 30.31 28.97 -19.19
CA PRO A 297 31.60 28.55 -18.63
C PRO A 297 31.48 28.04 -17.19
N ARG A 298 32.30 27.06 -16.83
CA ARG A 298 32.38 26.57 -15.44
C ARG A 298 32.78 27.70 -14.49
N GLY A 299 32.07 27.81 -13.36
CA GLY A 299 32.27 28.86 -12.36
C GLY A 299 31.52 30.18 -12.62
N PHE A 300 31.04 30.43 -13.84
CA PHE A 300 30.41 31.70 -14.20
C PHE A 300 29.17 32.05 -13.35
N ILE A 301 28.22 31.12 -13.23
CA ILE A 301 27.01 31.34 -12.40
C ILE A 301 27.35 31.45 -10.89
N PRO A 302 28.21 30.59 -10.31
CA PRO A 302 28.70 30.79 -8.94
C PRO A 302 29.34 32.16 -8.68
N GLU A 303 30.14 32.70 -9.61
CA GLU A 303 30.73 34.03 -9.47
C GLU A 303 29.66 35.14 -9.58
N LEU A 304 28.74 35.03 -10.55
CA LEU A 304 27.58 35.92 -10.68
C LEU A 304 26.70 35.92 -9.41
N LEU A 305 26.47 34.76 -8.82
CA LEU A 305 25.74 34.62 -7.56
C LEU A 305 26.51 35.29 -6.40
N THR A 306 27.82 35.09 -6.33
CA THR A 306 28.70 35.67 -5.30
C THR A 306 28.77 37.20 -5.37
N ARG A 307 28.68 37.79 -6.58
CA ARG A 307 28.61 39.24 -6.81
C ARG A 307 27.23 39.82 -6.49
N THR A 308 26.15 39.09 -6.74
CA THR A 308 24.77 39.60 -6.61
C THR A 308 24.13 39.37 -5.23
N GLN A 309 24.54 38.33 -4.49
CA GLN A 309 23.97 37.97 -3.17
C GLN A 309 23.97 39.11 -2.12
N ALA A 310 24.89 40.07 -2.22
CA ALA A 310 25.04 41.15 -1.25
C ALA A 310 23.88 42.16 -1.30
N ASN A 311 23.14 42.19 -2.42
CA ASN A 311 21.99 43.05 -2.61
C ASN A 311 20.78 42.22 -3.07
N PRO A 312 19.79 41.99 -2.19
CA PRO A 312 18.59 41.20 -2.50
C PRO A 312 17.82 41.67 -3.75
N GLU A 313 17.77 42.99 -4.02
CA GLU A 313 17.11 43.55 -5.20
C GLU A 313 17.81 43.13 -6.50
N ILE A 314 19.14 43.15 -6.52
CA ILE A 314 19.95 42.73 -7.67
C ILE A 314 19.82 41.21 -7.86
N LEU A 315 19.91 40.44 -6.78
CA LEU A 315 19.71 38.99 -6.80
C LEU A 315 18.32 38.64 -7.38
N HIS A 316 17.27 39.35 -6.97
CA HIS A 316 15.91 39.14 -7.46
C HIS A 316 15.77 39.50 -8.94
N LYS A 317 16.32 40.64 -9.39
CA LYS A 317 16.33 41.03 -10.82
C LYS A 317 17.05 40.02 -11.71
N VAL A 318 18.19 39.48 -11.27
CA VAL A 318 19.01 38.55 -12.06
C VAL A 318 18.44 37.13 -12.06
N PHE A 319 18.10 36.59 -10.89
CA PHE A 319 17.78 35.15 -10.75
C PHE A 319 16.29 34.83 -10.71
N SER A 320 15.39 35.73 -10.29
CA SER A 320 13.95 35.41 -10.34
C SER A 320 13.47 35.13 -11.77
N PRO A 321 13.80 35.93 -12.81
CA PRO A 321 13.42 35.62 -14.20
C PRO A 321 13.98 34.28 -14.72
N LEU A 322 15.09 33.78 -14.16
CA LEU A 322 15.64 32.46 -14.50
C LEU A 322 14.82 31.35 -13.85
N LEU A 323 14.50 31.48 -12.56
CA LEU A 323 13.62 30.55 -11.84
C LEU A 323 12.21 30.49 -12.48
N GLN A 324 11.66 31.64 -12.88
CA GLN A 324 10.39 31.74 -13.63
C GLN A 324 10.46 31.05 -14.99
N GLY A 325 11.59 31.17 -15.69
CA GLY A 325 11.87 30.45 -16.93
C GLY A 325 11.89 28.93 -16.76
N LEU A 326 12.54 28.43 -15.70
CA LEU A 326 12.57 27.01 -15.36
C LEU A 326 11.18 26.47 -14.99
N PHE A 327 10.42 27.22 -14.18
CA PHE A 327 9.04 26.90 -13.82
C PHE A 327 8.16 26.70 -15.07
N ARG A 328 8.14 27.68 -15.98
CA ARG A 328 7.37 27.61 -17.24
C ARG A 328 7.84 26.51 -18.17
N SER A 329 9.15 26.26 -18.21
CA SER A 329 9.71 25.13 -18.97
C SER A 329 9.22 23.79 -18.43
N MET A 330 8.95 23.69 -17.12
CA MET A 330 8.38 22.49 -16.50
C MET A 330 6.86 22.37 -16.70
N GLU A 331 6.10 23.47 -16.70
CA GLU A 331 4.66 23.46 -17.05
C GLU A 331 4.38 22.84 -18.42
N MET A 332 5.30 23.04 -19.37
CA MET A 332 5.21 22.50 -20.73
C MET A 332 6.01 21.20 -20.94
N SER A 333 6.64 20.67 -19.89
CA SER A 333 7.48 19.47 -19.98
C SER A 333 6.66 18.17 -20.07
N SER A 334 7.31 17.11 -20.54
CA SER A 334 6.73 15.76 -20.51
C SER A 334 7.85 14.72 -20.34
N ILE A 335 7.50 13.56 -19.80
CA ILE A 335 8.35 12.36 -19.90
C ILE A 335 8.44 11.87 -21.35
N VAL A 336 7.42 12.15 -22.17
CA VAL A 336 7.45 11.92 -23.61
C VAL A 336 8.44 12.87 -24.28
N GLY A 337 9.64 12.37 -24.60
CA GLY A 337 10.69 13.16 -25.26
C GLY A 337 11.68 13.82 -24.31
N ASN A 338 11.67 13.44 -23.02
CA ASN A 338 12.70 13.79 -22.02
C ASN A 338 12.91 15.30 -21.79
N THR A 339 11.91 16.13 -22.10
CA THR A 339 12.01 17.60 -21.98
C THR A 339 12.08 18.10 -20.54
N HIS A 340 11.68 17.27 -19.58
CA HIS A 340 11.73 17.53 -18.14
C HIS A 340 13.15 17.43 -17.53
N ARG A 341 14.10 16.72 -18.14
CA ARG A 341 15.41 16.45 -17.51
C ARG A 341 16.21 17.74 -17.29
N LYS A 342 16.46 18.49 -18.36
CA LYS A 342 17.29 19.70 -18.35
C LYS A 342 16.84 20.78 -17.34
N PRO A 343 15.54 21.13 -17.21
CA PRO A 343 15.10 22.09 -16.20
C PRO A 343 15.24 21.59 -14.76
N ILE A 344 15.09 20.27 -14.51
CA ILE A 344 15.29 19.67 -13.19
C ILE A 344 16.78 19.63 -12.83
N GLU A 345 17.64 19.24 -13.77
CA GLU A 345 19.10 19.28 -13.64
C GLU A 345 19.58 20.71 -13.34
N ALA A 346 19.15 21.69 -14.12
CA ALA A 346 19.46 23.10 -13.93
C ALA A 346 19.01 23.63 -12.55
N LEU A 347 17.78 23.31 -12.11
CA LEU A 347 17.32 23.72 -10.77
C LEU A 347 18.15 23.05 -9.66
N SER A 348 18.50 21.76 -9.83
CA SER A 348 19.33 20.99 -8.89
C SER A 348 20.75 21.53 -8.76
N GLU A 349 21.35 22.03 -9.85
CA GLU A 349 22.64 22.73 -9.82
C GLU A 349 22.51 24.11 -9.14
N LEU A 350 21.48 24.89 -9.45
CA LEU A 350 21.29 26.24 -8.89
C LEU A 350 21.05 26.24 -7.36
N VAL A 351 20.29 25.28 -6.83
CA VAL A 351 20.09 25.15 -5.37
C VAL A 351 21.31 24.58 -4.64
N GLU A 352 22.20 23.87 -5.35
CA GLU A 352 23.46 23.37 -4.79
C GLU A 352 24.44 24.51 -4.45
N MET A 353 24.32 25.66 -5.13
CA MET A 353 25.27 26.76 -5.02
C MET A 353 25.29 27.40 -3.63
N LYS A 354 26.52 27.54 -3.11
CA LYS A 354 26.85 28.14 -1.81
C LYS A 354 27.66 29.40 -2.03
N CYS A 355 27.48 30.39 -1.16
CA CYS A 355 28.26 31.62 -1.21
C CYS A 355 28.80 31.99 0.18
N GLY A 356 30.03 32.54 0.19
CA GLY A 356 30.75 32.94 1.41
C GLY A 356 31.59 31.82 2.05
N THR A 357 32.49 32.21 2.94
CA THR A 357 33.38 31.29 3.69
C THR A 357 32.65 30.52 4.80
N ALA A 358 31.49 31.02 5.25
CA ALA A 358 30.56 30.29 6.12
C ALA A 358 29.66 29.38 5.27
N SER A 359 29.97 28.08 5.24
CA SER A 359 29.59 27.11 4.20
C SER A 359 28.12 26.67 4.08
N ASN A 360 27.18 27.43 4.64
CA ASN A 360 25.75 27.08 4.73
C ASN A 360 24.76 28.09 4.13
N ILE A 361 25.19 29.26 3.63
CA ILE A 361 24.27 30.20 2.97
C ILE A 361 24.04 29.73 1.52
N ARG A 362 22.76 29.47 1.18
CA ARG A 362 22.32 29.14 -0.19
C ARG A 362 21.34 30.20 -0.69
N PRO A 363 21.81 31.26 -1.37
CA PRO A 363 20.95 32.40 -1.75
C PRO A 363 19.76 32.00 -2.63
N ILE A 364 19.96 31.06 -3.57
CA ILE A 364 18.89 30.56 -4.45
C ILE A 364 17.80 29.82 -3.66
N CYS A 365 18.15 29.04 -2.63
CA CYS A 365 17.15 28.36 -1.79
C CYS A 365 16.24 29.36 -1.07
N SER A 366 16.84 30.44 -0.53
CA SER A 366 16.07 31.56 0.03
C SER A 366 15.22 32.25 -1.04
N LEU A 367 15.79 32.54 -2.22
CA LEU A 367 15.08 33.23 -3.30
C LEU A 367 13.86 32.45 -3.82
N ILE A 368 13.94 31.11 -3.85
CA ILE A 368 12.82 30.23 -4.20
C ILE A 368 11.66 30.41 -3.20
N THR A 369 11.93 30.42 -1.90
CA THR A 369 10.88 30.55 -0.87
C THR A 369 10.25 31.95 -0.81
N HIS A 370 10.88 32.96 -1.43
CA HIS A 370 10.34 34.32 -1.57
C HIS A 370 9.62 34.56 -2.92
N GLN A 371 9.59 33.58 -3.84
CA GLN A 371 8.78 33.72 -5.06
C GLN A 371 7.28 33.79 -4.71
N VAL A 372 6.54 34.68 -5.37
CA VAL A 372 5.08 34.83 -5.17
C VAL A 372 4.33 33.51 -5.34
N GLN A 373 4.77 32.67 -6.29
CA GLN A 373 4.18 31.35 -6.51
C GLN A 373 4.76 30.23 -5.63
N PHE A 374 5.60 30.48 -4.61
CA PHE A 374 6.17 29.39 -3.83
C PHE A 374 5.08 28.57 -3.11
N LEU A 375 4.25 29.27 -2.34
CA LEU A 375 3.02 28.75 -1.74
C LEU A 375 1.91 29.80 -1.99
N PRO A 376 1.26 29.77 -3.17
CA PRO A 376 0.29 30.79 -3.56
C PRO A 376 -1.04 30.59 -2.83
N ASP A 377 -1.77 31.69 -2.63
CA ASP A 377 -3.17 31.64 -2.17
C ASP A 377 -4.05 30.89 -3.18
N LEU A 378 -4.85 29.96 -2.69
CA LEU A 378 -5.71 29.11 -3.53
C LEU A 378 -7.08 29.75 -3.69
N VAL A 379 -7.52 29.92 -4.94
CA VAL A 379 -8.75 30.66 -5.28
C VAL A 379 -9.88 29.77 -5.82
N THR A 380 -9.60 28.50 -6.11
CA THR A 380 -10.61 27.55 -6.63
C THR A 380 -11.07 26.54 -5.58
N THR A 381 -12.20 25.88 -5.86
CA THR A 381 -12.66 24.71 -5.08
C THR A 381 -11.77 23.47 -5.25
N SER A 382 -10.89 23.46 -6.26
CA SER A 382 -10.03 22.33 -6.64
C SER A 382 -8.63 22.45 -6.04
N VAL A 383 -8.57 22.79 -4.74
CA VAL A 383 -7.35 23.17 -4.01
C VAL A 383 -6.15 22.22 -4.21
N GLY A 384 -6.38 20.90 -4.24
CA GLY A 384 -5.30 19.92 -4.44
C GLY A 384 -4.76 19.89 -5.87
N ARG A 385 -5.61 20.08 -6.88
CA ARG A 385 -5.21 20.19 -8.29
C ARG A 385 -4.56 21.54 -8.58
N GLU A 386 -5.10 22.62 -8.00
CA GLU A 386 -4.60 23.98 -8.13
C GLU A 386 -3.16 24.09 -7.61
N ILE A 387 -2.93 23.75 -6.32
CA ILE A 387 -1.60 23.84 -5.72
C ILE A 387 -0.56 22.99 -6.48
N SER A 388 -0.94 21.83 -7.03
CA SER A 388 -0.04 20.97 -7.83
C SER A 388 0.43 21.61 -9.15
N ARG A 389 -0.22 22.69 -9.60
CA ARG A 389 0.09 23.40 -10.86
C ARG A 389 0.60 24.81 -10.63
N THR A 390 0.00 25.56 -9.72
CA THR A 390 0.31 26.98 -9.51
C THR A 390 1.52 27.20 -8.60
N SER A 391 1.87 26.24 -7.74
CA SER A 391 3.03 26.38 -6.86
C SER A 391 4.36 26.14 -7.59
N PHE A 392 5.43 26.79 -7.14
CA PHE A 392 6.73 26.81 -7.82
C PHE A 392 7.32 25.40 -8.05
N LEU A 393 7.25 24.53 -7.05
CA LEU A 393 7.73 23.14 -7.16
C LEU A 393 6.65 22.19 -7.70
N GLY A 394 5.45 22.70 -8.00
CA GLY A 394 4.30 21.95 -8.50
C GLY A 394 4.60 21.20 -9.81
N PRO A 395 4.94 21.91 -10.90
CA PRO A 395 5.30 21.30 -12.18
C PRO A 395 6.51 20.37 -12.12
N PHE A 396 7.47 20.61 -11.21
CA PHE A 396 8.64 19.74 -11.02
C PHE A 396 8.26 18.37 -10.45
N LEU A 397 7.34 18.35 -9.48
CA LEU A 397 6.75 17.10 -8.98
C LEU A 397 5.81 16.44 -10.00
N GLY A 398 5.27 17.20 -10.98
CA GLY A 398 4.25 16.76 -11.93
C GLY A 398 4.66 15.70 -12.97
N VAL A 399 5.94 15.33 -13.07
CA VAL A 399 6.43 14.33 -14.05
C VAL A 399 5.80 12.95 -13.79
N SER A 400 4.96 12.48 -14.71
CA SER A 400 4.12 11.29 -14.50
C SER A 400 4.14 10.33 -15.70
N VAL A 401 3.99 9.03 -15.40
CA VAL A 401 3.70 7.96 -16.38
C VAL A 401 2.24 7.53 -16.37
N PHE A 402 1.42 8.01 -15.42
CA PHE A 402 0.01 7.61 -15.31
C PHE A 402 -0.81 8.21 -16.46
N ALA A 403 -1.66 7.38 -17.07
CA ALA A 403 -2.45 7.76 -18.26
C ALA A 403 -3.49 8.86 -17.96
N GLU A 404 -3.87 9.00 -16.69
CA GLU A 404 -4.76 10.05 -16.17
C GLU A 404 -4.06 11.41 -16.04
N ASP A 405 -2.73 11.43 -15.85
CA ASP A 405 -1.91 12.64 -15.74
C ASP A 405 -1.35 13.07 -17.10
N GLU A 406 -0.70 12.15 -17.84
CA GLU A 406 -0.08 12.40 -19.15
C GLU A 406 -0.56 11.36 -20.19
N PRO A 407 -1.68 11.62 -20.89
CA PRO A 407 -2.25 10.68 -21.88
C PRO A 407 -1.28 10.30 -23.01
N LYS A 408 -0.33 11.18 -23.35
CA LYS A 408 0.68 10.94 -24.40
C LYS A 408 1.58 9.73 -24.10
N VAL A 409 1.79 9.39 -22.82
CA VAL A 409 2.55 8.18 -22.41
C VAL A 409 1.82 6.92 -22.87
N ALA A 410 0.52 6.84 -22.61
CA ALA A 410 -0.33 5.71 -23.02
C ALA A 410 -0.44 5.57 -24.55
N GLU A 411 -0.29 6.66 -25.30
CA GLU A 411 -0.32 6.64 -26.76
C GLU A 411 1.02 6.26 -27.38
N LYS A 412 2.14 6.83 -26.89
CA LYS A 412 3.47 6.59 -27.45
C LYS A 412 4.06 5.24 -27.06
N TYR A 413 3.98 4.90 -25.77
CA TYR A 413 4.67 3.72 -25.22
C TYR A 413 3.74 2.50 -25.18
N PHE A 414 2.44 2.71 -24.94
CA PHE A 414 1.45 1.64 -24.82
C PHE A 414 0.39 1.67 -25.94
N SER A 415 0.82 1.84 -27.20
CA SER A 415 -0.01 1.52 -28.37
C SER A 415 0.49 0.27 -29.13
N GLY A 416 -0.43 -0.55 -29.64
CA GLY A 416 -0.09 -1.78 -30.36
C GLY A 416 0.17 -2.99 -29.45
N ASN A 417 1.22 -3.75 -29.76
CA ASN A 417 1.56 -5.02 -29.07
C ASN A 417 2.46 -4.84 -27.84
N THR A 418 2.94 -3.64 -27.53
CA THR A 418 3.86 -3.35 -26.40
C THR A 418 3.21 -3.40 -25.02
N MET A 419 1.96 -3.86 -24.88
CA MET A 419 1.17 -3.75 -23.63
C MET A 419 1.76 -4.56 -22.47
N SER A 420 2.60 -5.55 -22.78
CA SER A 420 3.23 -6.47 -21.84
C SER A 420 4.77 -6.43 -21.91
N ASP A 421 5.34 -5.37 -22.51
CA ASP A 421 6.78 -5.23 -22.62
C ASP A 421 7.40 -4.79 -21.28
N ARG A 422 8.01 -5.76 -20.59
CA ARG A 422 8.69 -5.55 -19.31
C ARG A 422 9.95 -4.69 -19.44
N SER A 423 10.61 -4.67 -20.61
CA SER A 423 11.81 -3.86 -20.81
C SER A 423 11.46 -2.38 -20.83
N LEU A 424 10.38 -2.02 -21.52
CA LEU A 424 9.84 -0.66 -21.57
C LEU A 424 9.34 -0.18 -20.20
N GLN A 425 8.71 -1.05 -19.42
CA GLN A 425 8.33 -0.74 -18.03
C GLN A 425 9.56 -0.43 -17.17
N LEU A 426 10.63 -1.23 -17.28
CA LEU A 426 11.88 -1.00 -16.56
C LEU A 426 12.55 0.33 -16.95
N THR A 427 12.59 0.68 -18.23
CA THR A 427 13.12 1.98 -18.69
C THR A 427 12.33 3.13 -18.08
N LEU A 428 10.99 3.09 -18.11
CA LEU A 428 10.16 4.14 -17.49
C LEU A 428 10.37 4.23 -15.97
N GLN A 429 10.59 3.10 -15.29
CA GLN A 429 10.91 3.07 -13.85
C GLN A 429 12.28 3.70 -13.55
N GLN A 430 13.31 3.41 -14.35
CA GLN A 430 14.64 4.01 -14.21
C GLN A 430 14.61 5.54 -14.41
N GLU A 431 13.90 6.02 -15.43
CA GLU A 431 13.72 7.47 -15.69
C GLU A 431 13.01 8.19 -14.54
N LEU A 432 11.98 7.56 -13.96
CA LEU A 432 11.30 8.10 -12.78
C LEU A 432 12.20 8.12 -11.54
N ASP A 433 12.97 7.06 -11.27
CA ASP A 433 13.86 7.01 -10.10
C ASP A 433 15.01 8.04 -10.22
N GLN A 434 15.59 8.22 -11.43
CA GLN A 434 16.53 9.32 -11.72
C GLN A 434 15.91 10.69 -11.44
N THR A 435 14.70 10.94 -11.95
CA THR A 435 13.95 12.17 -11.71
C THR A 435 13.71 12.40 -10.20
N ARG A 436 13.30 11.37 -9.47
CA ARG A 436 13.04 11.41 -8.03
C ARG A 436 14.31 11.67 -7.20
N VAL A 437 15.47 11.16 -7.62
CA VAL A 437 16.77 11.45 -6.98
C VAL A 437 17.14 12.93 -7.12
N LEU A 438 16.93 13.53 -8.29
CA LEU A 438 17.15 14.96 -8.50
C LEU A 438 16.15 15.83 -7.71
N LEU A 439 14.87 15.46 -7.71
CA LEU A 439 13.84 16.12 -6.90
C LEU A 439 14.17 16.04 -5.39
N HIS A 440 14.67 14.90 -4.92
CA HIS A 440 15.15 14.75 -3.55
C HIS A 440 16.32 15.68 -3.25
N LYS A 441 17.32 15.78 -4.15
CA LYS A 441 18.44 16.73 -3.99
C LYS A 441 17.94 18.17 -3.88
N ILE A 442 16.99 18.58 -4.73
CA ILE A 442 16.38 19.92 -4.68
C ILE A 442 15.70 20.18 -3.33
N PHE A 443 14.83 19.27 -2.88
CA PHE A 443 14.11 19.43 -1.60
C PHE A 443 15.07 19.40 -0.41
N HIS A 444 16.05 18.48 -0.41
CA HIS A 444 17.09 18.37 0.60
C HIS A 444 17.87 19.68 0.77
N ASP A 445 18.33 20.27 -0.34
CA ASP A 445 19.17 21.46 -0.28
C ASP A 445 18.41 22.73 0.16
N ILE A 446 17.13 22.83 -0.21
CA ILE A 446 16.22 23.87 0.31
C ILE A 446 15.95 23.67 1.81
N LEU A 447 15.78 22.43 2.28
CA LEU A 447 15.59 22.11 3.71
C LEU A 447 16.88 22.22 4.54
N LEU A 448 18.05 22.05 3.92
CA LEU A 448 19.35 22.21 4.56
C LEU A 448 19.59 23.68 4.96
N ASN A 449 19.24 24.62 4.08
CA ASN A 449 19.38 26.06 4.31
C ASN A 449 18.39 26.56 5.38
N GLY A 450 18.93 27.26 6.40
CA GLY A 450 18.16 27.61 7.61
C GLY A 450 16.96 28.52 7.35
N SER A 451 17.11 29.54 6.49
CA SER A 451 16.05 30.51 6.17
C SER A 451 14.91 29.95 5.31
N SER A 452 15.14 28.88 4.54
CA SER A 452 14.13 28.27 3.67
C SER A 452 13.48 27.02 4.26
N ARG A 453 14.02 26.45 5.35
CA ARG A 453 13.54 25.20 5.95
C ARG A 453 12.07 25.27 6.41
N GLU A 454 11.72 26.29 7.19
CA GLU A 454 10.37 26.43 7.74
C GLU A 454 9.31 26.70 6.64
N PRO A 455 9.52 27.66 5.70
CA PRO A 455 8.64 27.80 4.53
C PRO A 455 8.49 26.50 3.73
N MET A 456 9.56 25.72 3.57
CA MET A 456 9.53 24.46 2.84
C MET A 456 8.78 23.34 3.58
N LEU A 457 8.88 23.26 4.91
CA LEU A 457 8.03 22.38 5.72
C LEU A 457 6.55 22.78 5.65
N ALA A 458 6.26 24.09 5.70
CA ALA A 458 4.90 24.61 5.55
C ALA A 458 4.32 24.31 4.15
N TYR A 459 5.13 24.42 3.09
CA TYR A 459 4.76 24.03 1.73
C TYR A 459 4.44 22.54 1.63
N ILE A 460 5.29 21.65 2.15
CA ILE A 460 5.03 20.19 2.16
C ILE A 460 3.73 19.89 2.94
N ALA A 461 3.53 20.51 4.10
CA ALA A 461 2.30 20.35 4.88
C ALA A 461 1.05 20.85 4.14
N ALA A 462 1.14 21.96 3.40
CA ALA A 462 0.06 22.47 2.57
C ALA A 462 -0.26 21.53 1.38
N LEU A 463 0.74 20.89 0.76
CA LEU A 463 0.51 19.87 -0.27
C LEU A 463 -0.29 18.69 0.28
N LEU A 464 0.03 18.21 1.49
CA LEU A 464 -0.68 17.10 2.13
C LEU A 464 -2.10 17.51 2.54
N ARG A 465 -2.26 18.64 3.23
CA ARG A 465 -3.56 19.15 3.71
C ARG A 465 -4.56 19.37 2.57
N ASN A 466 -4.13 19.98 1.47
CA ASN A 466 -4.99 20.21 0.31
C ASN A 466 -5.33 18.92 -0.48
N ASN A 467 -4.69 17.79 -0.15
CA ASN A 467 -4.93 16.49 -0.76
C ASN A 467 -5.47 15.43 0.21
N GLU A 468 -5.83 15.79 1.44
CA GLU A 468 -6.39 14.88 2.47
C GLU A 468 -7.58 14.07 1.94
N LYS A 469 -8.43 14.69 1.10
CA LYS A 469 -9.59 14.06 0.46
C LYS A 469 -9.24 12.87 -0.46
N ARG A 470 -7.97 12.65 -0.81
CA ARG A 470 -7.51 11.45 -1.56
C ARG A 470 -7.75 10.15 -0.81
N ALA A 471 -7.73 10.16 0.53
CA ALA A 471 -8.00 8.99 1.37
C ALA A 471 -9.49 8.57 1.43
N ARG A 472 -10.42 9.37 0.86
CA ARG A 472 -11.85 9.04 0.87
C ARG A 472 -12.17 7.92 -0.13
N ILE A 473 -13.01 6.97 0.29
CA ILE A 473 -13.53 5.86 -0.53
C ILE A 473 -14.05 6.34 -1.90
N GLN A 474 -14.72 7.49 -1.91
CA GLN A 474 -15.13 8.21 -3.11
C GLN A 474 -14.48 9.60 -3.12
N SER A 475 -13.39 9.73 -3.87
CA SER A 475 -12.64 10.97 -4.06
C SER A 475 -12.91 11.58 -5.45
N GLU A 476 -13.12 12.90 -5.50
CA GLU A 476 -13.31 13.62 -6.76
C GLU A 476 -11.96 13.91 -7.41
N GLU A 477 -11.44 12.95 -8.18
CA GLU A 477 -10.06 12.97 -8.73
C GLU A 477 -9.69 14.26 -9.47
N VAL A 478 -10.64 14.93 -10.13
CA VAL A 478 -10.42 16.19 -10.88
C VAL A 478 -10.02 17.36 -9.96
N THR A 479 -10.42 17.33 -8.69
CA THR A 479 -10.17 18.40 -7.70
C THR A 479 -8.83 18.25 -6.96
N LEU A 480 -8.13 17.12 -7.17
CA LEU A 480 -6.98 16.66 -6.38
C LEU A 480 -5.70 16.57 -7.23
N ALA A 481 -4.55 16.49 -6.56
CA ALA A 481 -3.27 16.25 -7.22
C ALA A 481 -3.25 14.86 -7.90
N GLY A 482 -2.52 14.78 -9.01
CA GLY A 482 -2.33 13.55 -9.78
C GLY A 482 -1.56 12.47 -9.04
N ASP A 483 -1.67 11.23 -9.50
CA ASP A 483 -1.00 10.09 -8.85
C ASP A 483 0.52 10.20 -9.01
N GLY A 484 1.02 10.61 -10.18
CA GLY A 484 2.46 10.81 -10.40
C GLY A 484 3.06 11.90 -9.52
N PHE A 485 2.33 13.01 -9.34
CA PHE A 485 2.72 14.11 -8.43
C PHE A 485 2.92 13.60 -7.00
N MET A 486 1.92 12.87 -6.48
CA MET A 486 1.96 12.34 -5.12
C MET A 486 3.05 11.28 -4.96
N PHE A 487 3.30 10.43 -5.97
CA PHE A 487 4.41 9.47 -5.92
C PHE A 487 5.80 10.10 -5.97
N ASN A 488 5.97 11.22 -6.65
CA ASN A 488 7.24 11.94 -6.63
C ASN A 488 7.47 12.62 -5.29
N LEU A 489 6.44 13.25 -4.70
CA LEU A 489 6.50 13.77 -3.33
C LEU A 489 6.80 12.65 -2.32
N LEU A 490 6.11 11.51 -2.42
CA LEU A 490 6.33 10.33 -1.59
C LEU A 490 7.78 9.85 -1.67
N SER A 491 8.33 9.71 -2.88
CA SER A 491 9.71 9.25 -3.04
C SER A 491 10.73 10.25 -2.49
N VAL A 492 10.46 11.56 -2.56
CA VAL A 492 11.29 12.58 -1.92
C VAL A 492 11.24 12.44 -0.39
N MET A 493 10.04 12.36 0.18
CA MET A 493 9.83 12.22 1.62
C MET A 493 10.47 10.92 2.17
N GLN A 494 10.33 9.80 1.45
CA GLN A 494 11.01 8.54 1.77
C GLN A 494 12.53 8.72 1.83
N LEU A 495 13.15 9.33 0.80
CA LEU A 495 14.60 9.53 0.74
C LEU A 495 15.13 10.46 1.85
N LEU A 496 14.36 11.49 2.22
CA LEU A 496 14.65 12.33 3.39
C LEU A 496 14.56 11.53 4.70
N ALA A 497 13.54 10.67 4.84
CA ALA A 497 13.31 9.88 6.04
C ALA A 497 14.35 8.78 6.29
N VAL A 498 15.09 8.30 5.28
CA VAL A 498 16.13 7.24 5.43
C VAL A 498 17.16 7.57 6.52
N LYS A 499 17.48 8.85 6.74
CA LYS A 499 18.45 9.30 7.76
C LYS A 499 17.83 9.61 9.12
N VAL A 500 16.50 9.53 9.25
CA VAL A 500 15.81 9.75 10.52
C VAL A 500 15.88 8.50 11.36
N LYS A 501 16.36 8.65 12.59
CA LYS A 501 16.33 7.60 13.61
C LYS A 501 15.13 7.83 14.53
N LEU A 502 14.45 6.74 14.91
CA LEU A 502 13.23 6.78 15.74
C LEU A 502 13.48 7.34 17.15
N ASP A 503 14.70 7.20 17.70
CA ASP A 503 15.13 7.82 18.96
C ASP A 503 15.02 9.36 18.98
N LYS A 504 14.95 9.99 17.80
CA LYS A 504 14.82 11.44 17.60
C LYS A 504 13.43 11.86 17.11
N VAL A 505 12.47 10.95 17.08
CA VAL A 505 11.06 11.24 16.75
C VAL A 505 10.29 11.38 18.07
N ASP A 506 9.57 12.49 18.24
CA ASP A 506 8.70 12.67 19.41
C ASP A 506 7.34 11.99 19.15
N PRO A 507 6.97 10.92 19.89
CA PRO A 507 5.72 10.22 19.66
C PRO A 507 4.47 11.02 20.05
N PHE A 508 4.60 12.08 20.85
CA PHE A 508 3.50 12.98 21.19
C PHE A 508 3.20 14.02 20.10
N TYR A 509 4.07 14.15 19.09
CA TYR A 509 3.94 15.18 18.04
C TYR A 509 2.59 15.22 17.29
N PRO A 510 1.90 14.11 16.96
CA PRO A 510 0.59 14.17 16.29
C PRO A 510 -0.47 14.94 17.08
N PHE A 511 -0.30 15.05 18.39
CA PHE A 511 -1.19 15.78 19.30
C PHE A 511 -0.66 17.16 19.69
N HIS A 512 0.58 17.49 19.28
CA HIS A 512 1.24 18.75 19.62
C HIS A 512 0.53 19.95 18.96
N PRO A 513 0.33 21.09 19.65
CA PRO A 513 -0.37 22.25 19.09
C PRO A 513 0.23 22.82 17.80
N SER A 514 1.54 22.65 17.59
CA SER A 514 2.24 23.04 16.35
C SER A 514 2.36 21.92 15.31
N SER A 515 1.59 20.83 15.42
CA SER A 515 1.58 19.79 14.37
C SER A 515 1.14 20.39 13.04
N LEU A 516 1.95 20.18 12.01
CA LEU A 516 1.71 20.70 10.66
C LEU A 516 0.50 20.04 9.97
N VAL A 517 0.10 18.85 10.41
CA VAL A 517 -1.04 18.08 9.90
C VAL A 517 -1.91 17.66 11.10
N ASP A 518 -3.22 17.89 11.01
CA ASP A 518 -4.17 17.55 12.07
C ASP A 518 -4.63 16.09 11.94
N ILE A 519 -4.78 15.40 13.08
CA ILE A 519 -5.32 14.04 13.15
C ILE A 519 -6.64 13.92 13.92
N LYS A 520 -7.21 15.03 14.42
CA LYS A 520 -8.40 15.02 15.29
C LYS A 520 -9.58 14.23 14.69
N ASN A 521 -9.86 14.41 13.41
CA ASN A 521 -11.03 13.85 12.72
C ASN A 521 -10.96 12.34 12.42
N TYR A 522 -9.81 11.69 12.55
CA TYR A 522 -9.68 10.24 12.31
C TYR A 522 -10.20 9.41 13.49
N THR A 523 -10.74 8.22 13.22
CA THR A 523 -11.02 7.19 14.24
C THR A 523 -9.72 6.76 14.93
N LYS A 524 -9.79 6.44 16.23
CA LYS A 524 -8.61 6.05 17.03
C LYS A 524 -8.65 4.57 17.38
N LEU A 525 -7.49 4.00 17.66
CA LEU A 525 -7.33 2.58 17.97
C LEU A 525 -8.21 2.09 19.12
N LYS A 526 -8.50 2.91 20.14
CA LYS A 526 -9.42 2.52 21.23
C LYS A 526 -10.24 3.69 21.83
N LEU A 527 -9.65 4.87 21.98
CA LEU A 527 -10.35 6.03 22.57
C LEU A 527 -11.42 6.63 21.64
N THR A 528 -12.46 7.17 22.25
CA THR A 528 -13.40 8.08 21.59
C THR A 528 -12.81 9.50 21.46
N SER A 529 -13.37 10.31 20.57
CA SER A 529 -12.94 11.70 20.38
C SER A 529 -13.06 12.56 21.65
N GLN A 530 -14.00 12.23 22.55
CA GLN A 530 -14.14 12.91 23.83
C GLN A 530 -13.03 12.51 24.80
N GLU A 531 -12.79 11.21 24.99
CA GLU A 531 -11.71 10.71 25.87
C GLU A 531 -10.33 11.21 25.43
N VAL A 532 -10.09 11.38 24.12
CA VAL A 532 -8.88 12.05 23.61
C VAL A 532 -8.82 13.52 24.01
N SER A 533 -9.94 14.26 23.95
CA SER A 533 -9.98 15.66 24.38
C SER A 533 -9.69 15.78 25.88
N ASP A 534 -10.35 14.95 26.70
CA ASP A 534 -10.19 14.93 28.15
C ASP A 534 -8.73 14.60 28.53
N TRP A 535 -8.13 13.59 27.87
CA TRP A 535 -6.72 13.23 28.04
C TRP A 535 -5.76 14.35 27.64
N LEU A 536 -6.03 15.08 26.54
CA LEU A 536 -5.20 16.21 26.13
C LEU A 536 -5.32 17.40 27.08
N ASP A 537 -6.51 17.66 27.61
CA ASP A 537 -6.72 18.69 28.62
C ASP A 537 -6.03 18.33 29.93
N GLU A 538 -6.07 17.07 30.37
CA GLU A 538 -5.25 16.58 31.49
C GLU A 538 -3.75 16.77 31.22
N LEU A 539 -3.27 16.42 30.02
CA LEU A 539 -1.85 16.51 29.66
C LEU A 539 -1.36 17.96 29.65
N ASN A 540 -2.17 18.89 29.12
CA ASN A 540 -1.92 20.33 29.12
C ASN A 540 -1.95 20.96 30.52
N ASN A 541 -2.84 20.50 31.41
CA ASN A 541 -2.99 21.05 32.76
C ASN A 541 -2.05 20.39 33.79
N SER A 542 -1.51 19.21 33.49
CA SER A 542 -0.59 18.48 34.36
C SER A 542 0.72 19.25 34.57
N LYS A 543 1.40 19.02 35.71
CA LYS A 543 2.80 19.42 35.90
C LYS A 543 3.78 18.49 35.17
N GLY A 544 3.33 17.81 34.13
CA GLY A 544 4.08 16.82 33.36
C GLY A 544 5.17 17.42 32.47
N PRO A 545 5.83 16.59 31.65
CA PRO A 545 6.83 17.07 30.70
C PRO A 545 6.17 18.05 29.72
N LYS A 546 6.65 19.30 29.72
CA LYS A 546 6.23 20.31 28.74
C LYS A 546 6.45 19.78 27.33
N TRP A 547 5.51 20.09 26.44
CA TRP A 547 5.62 19.87 25.01
C TRP A 547 7.03 20.25 24.48
N LYS A 548 7.69 19.31 23.79
CA LYS A 548 9.02 19.53 23.23
C LYS A 548 8.91 20.24 21.89
N GLU A 549 9.80 21.19 21.63
CA GLU A 549 9.85 21.88 20.34
C GLU A 549 10.16 20.88 19.20
N PRO A 550 9.23 20.69 18.23
CA PRO A 550 9.37 19.63 17.25
C PRO A 550 10.58 19.82 16.33
N GLN A 551 11.50 18.86 16.37
CA GLN A 551 12.72 18.88 15.56
C GLN A 551 12.44 18.43 14.12
N PHE A 552 13.34 18.77 13.19
CA PHE A 552 13.22 18.39 11.77
C PHE A 552 12.99 16.88 11.58
N ASN A 553 13.64 16.03 12.38
CA ASN A 553 13.46 14.58 12.32
C ASN A 553 12.00 14.15 12.57
N THR A 554 11.38 14.70 13.61
CA THR A 554 9.96 14.48 13.93
C THR A 554 9.06 14.97 12.79
N HIS A 555 9.25 16.21 12.34
CA HIS A 555 8.52 16.77 11.20
C HIS A 555 8.63 15.89 9.95
N CYS A 556 9.85 15.51 9.57
CA CYS A 556 10.12 14.72 8.38
C CYS A 556 9.46 13.34 8.45
N TRP A 557 9.56 12.63 9.57
CA TRP A 557 9.00 11.29 9.71
C TRP A 557 7.47 11.29 9.64
N PHE A 558 6.80 12.17 10.40
CA PHE A 558 5.34 12.26 10.36
C PHE A 558 4.81 12.80 9.04
N LEU A 559 5.46 13.79 8.41
CA LEU A 559 5.08 14.22 7.05
C LEU A 559 5.26 13.09 6.02
N THR A 560 6.25 12.22 6.20
CA THR A 560 6.43 11.02 5.34
C THR A 560 5.30 10.01 5.57
N LEU A 561 4.89 9.78 6.81
CA LEU A 561 3.76 8.90 7.16
C LEU A 561 2.43 9.40 6.57
N HIS A 562 2.13 10.70 6.70
CA HIS A 562 0.97 11.30 6.04
C HIS A 562 1.07 11.28 4.51
N CYS A 563 2.27 11.44 3.95
CA CYS A 563 2.48 11.33 2.50
C CYS A 563 2.24 9.90 1.99
N HIS A 564 2.66 8.89 2.75
CA HIS A 564 2.37 7.47 2.50
C HIS A 564 0.85 7.23 2.35
N HIS A 565 0.08 7.63 3.37
CA HIS A 565 -1.37 7.48 3.41
C HIS A 565 -2.09 8.13 2.23
N LEU A 566 -1.71 9.36 1.86
CA LEU A 566 -2.38 10.12 0.80
C LEU A 566 -1.92 9.75 -0.63
N SER A 567 -0.80 9.04 -0.77
CA SER A 567 -0.19 8.71 -2.06
C SER A 567 -0.40 7.25 -2.45
N LEU A 568 0.02 6.33 -1.57
CA LEU A 568 0.19 4.92 -1.87
C LEU A 568 -1.14 4.16 -1.88
N LEU A 569 -1.91 4.22 -0.78
CA LEU A 569 -3.19 3.51 -0.71
C LEU A 569 -4.22 3.94 -1.77
N PRO A 570 -4.46 5.25 -2.03
CA PRO A 570 -5.45 5.64 -3.02
C PRO A 570 -5.10 5.13 -4.43
N ALA A 571 -3.80 5.04 -4.74
CA ALA A 571 -3.32 4.46 -5.99
C ALA A 571 -3.48 2.93 -6.04
N CYS A 572 -3.17 2.21 -4.96
CA CYS A 572 -3.42 0.76 -4.83
C CYS A 572 -4.91 0.43 -4.99
N GLN A 573 -5.79 1.15 -4.29
CA GLN A 573 -7.24 0.99 -4.38
C GLN A 573 -7.78 1.37 -5.77
N LYS A 574 -7.27 2.43 -6.40
CA LYS A 574 -7.60 2.81 -7.79
C LYS A 574 -7.15 1.74 -8.80
N TYR A 575 -5.97 1.14 -8.59
CA TYR A 575 -5.47 0.03 -9.40
C TYR A 575 -6.37 -1.22 -9.29
N GLN A 576 -6.74 -1.62 -8.07
CA GLN A 576 -7.67 -2.74 -7.85
C GLN A 576 -9.08 -2.45 -8.41
N ARG A 577 -9.59 -1.21 -8.29
CA ARG A 577 -10.85 -0.78 -8.93
C ARG A 577 -10.77 -0.90 -10.46
N ARG A 578 -9.64 -0.48 -11.07
CA ARG A 578 -9.37 -0.64 -12.51
C ARG A 578 -9.41 -2.11 -12.94
N LEU A 579 -8.77 -3.00 -12.18
CA LEU A 579 -8.78 -4.45 -12.46
C LEU A 579 -10.16 -5.10 -12.31
N ARG A 580 -11.00 -4.64 -11.37
CA ARG A 580 -12.40 -5.09 -11.23
C ARG A 580 -13.22 -4.65 -12.45
N ALA A 581 -13.21 -3.35 -12.77
CA ALA A 581 -13.92 -2.80 -13.92
C ALA A 581 -13.51 -3.46 -15.26
N MET A 582 -12.24 -3.84 -15.43
CA MET A 582 -11.79 -4.62 -16.59
C MET A 582 -12.45 -6.00 -16.66
N ARG A 583 -12.45 -6.75 -15.55
CA ARG A 583 -13.07 -8.09 -15.45
C ARG A 583 -14.59 -8.03 -15.68
N ASP A 584 -15.27 -7.04 -15.10
CA ASP A 584 -16.71 -6.86 -15.24
C ASP A 584 -17.08 -6.55 -16.70
N LEU A 585 -16.33 -5.67 -17.37
CA LEU A 585 -16.53 -5.38 -18.79
C LEU A 585 -16.20 -6.57 -19.71
N GLN A 586 -15.16 -7.36 -19.38
CA GLN A 586 -14.84 -8.60 -20.11
C GLN A 586 -16.00 -9.59 -20.01
N LYS A 587 -16.51 -9.83 -18.80
CA LYS A 587 -17.67 -10.68 -18.56
C LYS A 587 -18.92 -10.23 -19.31
N LEU A 588 -19.25 -8.93 -19.27
CA LEU A 588 -20.38 -8.36 -20.04
C LEU A 588 -20.20 -8.56 -21.56
N VAL A 589 -18.98 -8.43 -22.07
CA VAL A 589 -18.66 -8.70 -23.49
C VAL A 589 -18.84 -10.18 -23.83
N GLU A 590 -18.39 -11.08 -22.96
CA GLU A 590 -18.53 -12.53 -23.14
C GLU A 590 -20.00 -12.96 -23.10
N GLU A 591 -20.77 -12.54 -22.09
CA GLU A 591 -22.20 -12.83 -21.96
C GLU A 591 -23.01 -12.34 -23.17
N MET A 592 -22.76 -11.11 -23.63
CA MET A 592 -23.44 -10.57 -24.81
C MET A 592 -22.98 -11.22 -26.13
N THR A 593 -21.73 -11.70 -26.22
CA THR A 593 -21.23 -12.41 -27.41
C THR A 593 -21.78 -13.84 -27.47
N ASN A 594 -21.78 -14.55 -26.34
CA ASN A 594 -22.29 -15.93 -26.24
C ASN A 594 -23.80 -16.01 -26.54
N THR A 595 -24.55 -14.94 -26.25
CA THR A 595 -25.97 -14.81 -26.58
C THR A 595 -26.24 -14.28 -28.00
N GLU A 596 -25.22 -14.02 -28.85
CA GLU A 596 -25.42 -13.40 -30.18
C GLU A 596 -26.46 -14.16 -31.02
N SER A 597 -26.47 -15.50 -31.00
CA SER A 597 -27.44 -16.33 -31.71
C SER A 597 -28.90 -16.00 -31.40
N HIS A 598 -29.20 -15.53 -30.19
CA HIS A 598 -30.56 -15.27 -29.71
C HIS A 598 -31.03 -13.83 -30.02
N TRP A 599 -30.13 -12.85 -30.10
CA TRP A 599 -30.49 -11.44 -30.33
C TRP A 599 -30.11 -10.90 -31.72
N LYS A 600 -29.32 -11.62 -32.50
CA LYS A 600 -28.88 -11.20 -33.86
C LYS A 600 -30.03 -11.00 -34.85
N SER A 601 -31.14 -11.71 -34.67
CA SER A 601 -32.38 -11.56 -35.45
C SER A 601 -33.32 -10.46 -34.94
N LEU A 602 -33.08 -9.89 -33.76
CA LEU A 602 -33.96 -8.88 -33.14
C LEU A 602 -33.65 -7.45 -33.66
N PRO A 603 -34.63 -6.52 -33.62
CA PRO A 603 -34.44 -5.13 -34.03
C PRO A 603 -33.32 -4.38 -33.28
N PHE A 604 -33.02 -4.81 -32.05
CA PHE A 604 -31.98 -4.20 -31.21
C PHE A 604 -30.54 -4.71 -31.49
N SER A 605 -30.35 -5.60 -32.47
CA SER A 605 -29.05 -6.20 -32.81
C SER A 605 -27.95 -5.17 -33.11
N GLY A 606 -28.29 -4.06 -33.79
CA GLY A 606 -27.37 -2.94 -34.03
C GLY A 606 -26.89 -2.27 -32.74
N ARG A 607 -27.80 -2.06 -31.77
CA ARG A 607 -27.48 -1.51 -30.44
C ARG A 607 -26.55 -2.44 -29.66
N ASN A 608 -26.84 -3.74 -29.67
CA ASN A 608 -26.03 -4.74 -28.97
C ASN A 608 -24.60 -4.81 -29.54
N ARG A 609 -24.44 -4.78 -30.87
CA ARG A 609 -23.13 -4.69 -31.54
C ARG A 609 -22.38 -3.39 -31.19
N ALA A 610 -23.08 -2.26 -31.12
CA ALA A 610 -22.48 -0.99 -30.70
C ALA A 610 -22.01 -1.01 -29.23
N LEU A 611 -22.78 -1.62 -28.32
CA LEU A 611 -22.38 -1.82 -26.92
C LEU A 611 -21.13 -2.70 -26.80
N ILE A 612 -21.10 -3.86 -27.48
CA ILE A 612 -19.91 -4.73 -27.51
C ILE A 612 -18.68 -3.97 -28.03
N LYS A 613 -18.83 -3.16 -29.10
CA LYS A 613 -17.74 -2.33 -29.64
C LYS A 613 -17.27 -1.28 -28.61
N ARG A 614 -18.21 -0.63 -27.90
CA ARG A 614 -17.90 0.37 -26.85
C ARG A 614 -17.17 -0.28 -25.66
N TRP A 615 -17.65 -1.40 -25.13
CA TRP A 615 -16.98 -2.10 -24.03
C TRP A 615 -15.61 -2.64 -24.44
N LYS A 616 -15.46 -3.24 -25.63
CA LYS A 616 -14.14 -3.65 -26.15
C LYS A 616 -13.17 -2.47 -26.29
N HIS A 617 -13.64 -1.28 -26.67
CA HIS A 617 -12.82 -0.06 -26.70
C HIS A 617 -12.45 0.42 -25.28
N GLN A 618 -13.41 0.39 -24.34
CA GLN A 618 -13.18 0.75 -22.94
C GLN A 618 -12.18 -0.20 -22.26
N ILE A 619 -12.27 -1.51 -22.50
CA ILE A 619 -11.28 -2.51 -22.06
C ILE A 619 -9.90 -2.14 -22.61
N LYS A 620 -9.75 -1.85 -23.91
CA LYS A 620 -8.46 -1.41 -24.49
C LYS A 620 -7.91 -0.14 -23.80
N LYS A 621 -8.75 0.85 -23.48
CA LYS A 621 -8.34 2.06 -22.74
C LYS A 621 -7.86 1.70 -21.32
N LEU A 622 -8.61 0.86 -20.61
CA LEU A 622 -8.26 0.40 -19.26
C LEU A 622 -6.97 -0.45 -19.25
N THR A 623 -6.75 -1.31 -20.24
CA THR A 623 -5.49 -2.08 -20.39
C THR A 623 -4.27 -1.16 -20.54
N ARG A 624 -4.37 -0.08 -21.34
CA ARG A 624 -3.28 0.90 -21.47
C ARG A 624 -3.02 1.67 -20.17
N SER A 625 -4.09 2.16 -19.54
CA SER A 625 -4.02 2.83 -18.23
C SER A 625 -3.47 1.90 -17.13
N LYS A 626 -3.77 0.60 -17.21
CA LYS A 626 -3.19 -0.44 -16.34
C LYS A 626 -1.69 -0.63 -16.60
N ALA A 627 -1.24 -0.73 -17.86
CA ALA A 627 0.19 -0.83 -18.18
C ALA A 627 1.01 0.42 -17.77
N CYS A 628 0.41 1.61 -17.89
CA CYS A 628 0.97 2.86 -17.37
C CYS A 628 1.11 2.83 -15.83
N ALA A 629 0.06 2.37 -15.14
CA ALA A 629 0.09 2.22 -13.69
C ALA A 629 1.03 1.09 -13.23
N ASP A 630 1.18 0.00 -13.97
CA ASP A 630 2.18 -1.04 -13.70
C ASP A 630 3.60 -0.43 -13.65
N ALA A 631 3.94 0.43 -14.63
CA ALA A 631 5.22 1.13 -14.64
C ALA A 631 5.40 2.10 -13.45
N GLY A 632 4.36 2.87 -13.10
CA GLY A 632 4.46 3.90 -12.04
C GLY A 632 4.34 3.39 -10.60
N LEU A 633 3.53 2.33 -10.36
CA LEU A 633 3.16 1.82 -9.04
C LEU A 633 3.93 0.55 -8.65
N LEU A 634 4.18 -0.36 -9.60
CA LEU A 634 4.85 -1.66 -9.34
C LEU A 634 6.37 -1.57 -9.50
N ASP A 635 6.94 -0.41 -9.14
CA ASP A 635 8.38 -0.21 -9.05
C ASP A 635 8.93 -0.90 -7.79
N LYS A 636 9.90 -1.79 -7.99
CA LYS A 636 10.56 -2.54 -6.92
C LYS A 636 11.30 -1.61 -5.95
N ASN A 637 11.92 -0.52 -6.44
CA ASN A 637 12.65 0.42 -5.59
C ASN A 637 11.70 1.21 -4.69
N LEU A 638 10.63 1.74 -5.26
CA LEU A 638 9.55 2.39 -4.52
C LEU A 638 8.90 1.43 -3.50
N THR A 639 8.62 0.17 -3.88
CA THR A 639 8.03 -0.83 -2.97
C THR A 639 8.96 -1.18 -1.82
N ARG A 640 10.27 -1.36 -2.09
CA ARG A 640 11.29 -1.60 -1.06
C ARG A 640 11.41 -0.43 -0.09
N ARG A 641 11.51 0.81 -0.58
CA ARG A 641 11.51 2.02 0.27
C ARG A 641 10.22 2.13 1.09
N SER A 642 9.09 1.73 0.51
CA SER A 642 7.79 1.77 1.21
C SER A 642 7.69 0.73 2.32
N LEU A 643 8.19 -0.50 2.10
CA LEU A 643 8.29 -1.53 3.12
C LEU A 643 9.22 -1.09 4.26
N GLN A 644 10.41 -0.58 3.95
CA GLN A 644 11.36 -0.07 4.94
C GLN A 644 10.76 1.04 5.80
N PHE A 645 10.01 1.98 5.18
CA PHE A 645 9.33 3.02 5.95
C PHE A 645 8.23 2.45 6.86
N TYR A 646 7.37 1.55 6.36
CA TYR A 646 6.35 0.90 7.18
C TYR A 646 6.93 -0.03 8.27
N THR A 647 8.10 -0.63 8.07
CA THR A 647 8.85 -1.30 9.15
C THR A 647 9.17 -0.29 10.27
N SER A 648 9.62 0.93 9.96
CA SER A 648 9.86 1.95 10.99
C SER A 648 8.57 2.40 11.71
N VAL A 649 7.41 2.33 11.04
CA VAL A 649 6.09 2.58 11.65
C VAL A 649 5.67 1.41 12.55
N ALA A 650 5.90 0.17 12.13
CA ALA A 650 5.69 -1.03 12.94
C ALA A 650 6.57 -1.03 14.21
N GLU A 651 7.85 -0.64 14.10
CA GLU A 651 8.75 -0.44 15.22
C GLU A 651 8.28 0.67 16.17
N PHE A 652 7.87 1.82 15.62
CA PHE A 652 7.28 2.92 16.40
C PHE A 652 6.04 2.46 17.18
N LEU A 653 5.13 1.72 16.55
CA LEU A 653 3.94 1.17 17.18
C LEU A 653 4.28 0.12 18.25
N LEU A 654 5.25 -0.77 18.01
CA LEU A 654 5.75 -1.73 19.02
C LEU A 654 6.33 -1.02 20.24
N CYS A 655 7.18 -0.02 20.04
CA CYS A 655 7.81 0.71 21.13
C CYS A 655 6.77 1.42 22.02
N ILE A 656 5.75 2.05 21.43
CA ILE A 656 4.68 2.70 22.20
C ILE A 656 3.78 1.66 22.90
N LEU A 657 3.46 0.54 22.23
CA LEU A 657 2.61 -0.52 22.80
C LEU A 657 3.23 -1.17 24.04
N TYR A 658 4.55 -1.37 24.05
CA TYR A 658 5.30 -1.96 25.17
C TYR A 658 5.90 -0.93 26.15
N ASP A 659 5.64 0.37 25.95
CA ASP A 659 6.27 1.50 26.67
C ASP A 659 7.81 1.38 26.75
N GLN A 660 8.44 1.01 25.62
CA GLN A 660 9.89 0.82 25.49
C GLN A 660 10.54 1.97 24.72
N PRO A 661 11.81 2.31 25.01
CA PRO A 661 12.52 3.34 24.26
C PRO A 661 12.74 2.91 22.80
N PHE A 662 12.65 3.86 21.87
CA PHE A 662 12.83 3.63 20.41
C PHE A 662 14.24 3.15 19.99
N SER A 663 15.18 3.03 20.93
CA SER A 663 16.48 2.38 20.74
C SER A 663 16.47 0.88 21.04
N THR A 664 15.31 0.31 21.40
CA THR A 664 15.18 -1.11 21.77
C THR A 664 15.40 -2.01 20.56
N PRO A 665 16.35 -2.96 20.59
CA PRO A 665 16.59 -3.87 19.49
C PRO A 665 15.38 -4.77 19.21
N SER A 666 15.12 -5.04 17.93
CA SER A 666 13.96 -5.81 17.48
C SER A 666 13.86 -7.23 18.08
N TYR A 667 14.99 -7.86 18.41
CA TYR A 667 15.02 -9.17 19.06
C TYR A 667 14.36 -9.18 20.45
N VAL A 668 14.25 -8.04 21.14
CA VAL A 668 13.65 -7.94 22.48
C VAL A 668 12.13 -8.16 22.40
N PHE A 669 11.48 -7.66 21.35
CA PHE A 669 10.03 -7.89 21.12
C PHE A 669 9.70 -9.35 20.78
N ARG A 670 10.70 -10.23 20.61
CA ARG A 670 10.49 -11.68 20.43
C ARG A 670 10.30 -12.43 21.74
N THR A 671 10.80 -11.87 22.85
CA THR A 671 10.90 -12.56 24.15
C THR A 671 10.15 -11.86 25.28
N LEU A 672 9.71 -10.61 25.08
CA LEU A 672 8.85 -9.91 26.03
C LEU A 672 7.48 -10.60 26.16
N PRO A 673 6.88 -10.64 27.37
CA PRO A 673 5.51 -11.11 27.57
C PRO A 673 4.53 -10.21 26.82
N LEU A 674 3.46 -10.78 26.26
CA LEU A 674 2.46 -10.02 25.50
C LEU A 674 1.76 -8.97 26.39
N PRO A 675 1.57 -7.72 25.91
CA PRO A 675 0.97 -6.65 26.70
C PRO A 675 -0.54 -6.85 26.87
N THR A 676 -0.98 -6.83 28.12
CA THR A 676 -2.40 -6.97 28.50
C THR A 676 -3.19 -5.66 28.32
N ASP A 677 -2.53 -4.53 28.52
CA ASP A 677 -3.06 -3.17 28.38
C ASP A 677 -2.01 -2.30 27.65
N ALA A 678 -2.39 -1.12 27.13
CA ALA A 678 -1.46 -0.23 26.43
C ALA A 678 -1.56 1.22 26.93
N PRO A 679 -0.51 2.04 26.76
CA PRO A 679 -0.56 3.45 27.15
C PRO A 679 -1.66 4.23 26.41
N GLN A 680 -2.22 5.25 27.08
CA GLN A 680 -3.21 6.16 26.48
C GLN A 680 -2.75 6.76 25.14
N LEU A 681 -1.44 7.03 25.02
CA LEU A 681 -0.82 7.48 23.78
C LEU A 681 -1.07 6.53 22.60
N PHE A 682 -0.96 5.20 22.82
CA PHE A 682 -1.28 4.19 21.80
C PHE A 682 -2.76 4.24 21.42
N TYR A 683 -3.64 4.28 22.43
CA TYR A 683 -5.09 4.28 22.24
C TYR A 683 -5.65 5.53 21.56
N ALA A 684 -4.92 6.64 21.62
CA ALA A 684 -5.22 7.90 20.94
C ALA A 684 -4.72 7.95 19.48
N LEU A 685 -3.89 7.01 19.01
CA LEU A 685 -3.38 7.01 17.62
C LEU A 685 -4.48 6.70 16.60
N PRO A 686 -4.39 7.21 15.36
CA PRO A 686 -5.34 6.90 14.29
C PRO A 686 -5.34 5.42 13.89
N GLU A 687 -6.52 4.86 13.59
CA GLU A 687 -6.66 3.48 13.11
C GLU A 687 -5.84 3.19 11.83
N TRP A 688 -5.72 4.20 10.95
CA TRP A 688 -5.03 4.04 9.68
C TRP A 688 -3.51 3.79 9.82
N TYR A 689 -2.90 4.08 10.97
CA TYR A 689 -1.49 3.71 11.22
C TYR A 689 -1.27 2.19 11.16
N ILE A 690 -2.29 1.39 11.45
CA ILE A 690 -2.28 -0.08 11.32
C ILE A 690 -2.84 -0.50 9.96
N GLU A 691 -3.94 0.12 9.52
CA GLU A 691 -4.63 -0.20 8.27
C GLU A 691 -3.72 -0.04 7.03
N ASP A 692 -2.93 1.03 6.98
CA ASP A 692 -2.04 1.33 5.86
C ASP A 692 -0.96 0.26 5.65
N ILE A 693 -0.42 -0.28 6.75
CA ILE A 693 0.58 -1.37 6.70
C ILE A 693 -0.09 -2.64 6.15
N ALA A 694 -1.29 -2.97 6.63
CA ALA A 694 -2.04 -4.14 6.19
C ALA A 694 -2.42 -4.06 4.70
N GLU A 695 -3.04 -2.95 4.25
CA GLU A 695 -3.44 -2.77 2.85
C GLU A 695 -2.25 -2.73 1.90
N PHE A 696 -1.13 -2.12 2.31
CA PHE A 696 0.11 -2.15 1.54
C PHE A 696 0.65 -3.58 1.40
N LEU A 697 0.72 -4.36 2.48
CA LEU A 697 1.23 -5.73 2.44
C LEU A 697 0.34 -6.63 1.59
N LEU A 698 -0.99 -6.56 1.72
CA LEU A 698 -1.93 -7.31 0.87
C LEU A 698 -1.74 -6.97 -0.62
N PHE A 699 -1.58 -5.69 -0.95
CA PHE A 699 -1.31 -5.27 -2.32
C PHE A 699 0.06 -5.75 -2.82
N ALA A 700 1.11 -5.57 -2.03
CA ALA A 700 2.48 -5.89 -2.44
C ALA A 700 2.73 -7.40 -2.55
N LEU A 701 2.14 -8.23 -1.68
CA LEU A 701 2.16 -9.68 -1.79
C LEU A 701 1.40 -10.17 -3.04
N GLN A 702 0.31 -9.50 -3.43
CA GLN A 702 -0.44 -9.86 -4.63
C GLN A 702 0.32 -9.54 -5.94
N PHE A 703 1.05 -8.41 -6.00
CA PHE A 703 1.62 -7.91 -7.27
C PHE A 703 3.15 -7.93 -7.36
N VAL A 704 3.88 -7.86 -6.24
CA VAL A 704 5.35 -7.83 -6.17
C VAL A 704 5.90 -8.69 -5.01
N PRO A 705 5.44 -9.95 -4.81
CA PRO A 705 5.71 -10.73 -3.60
C PRO A 705 7.19 -10.90 -3.29
N VAL A 706 8.01 -11.09 -4.34
CA VAL A 706 9.48 -11.29 -4.22
C VAL A 706 10.16 -10.16 -3.44
N VAL A 707 9.75 -8.90 -3.64
CA VAL A 707 10.32 -7.76 -2.92
C VAL A 707 9.99 -7.82 -1.43
N ILE A 708 8.79 -8.29 -1.08
CA ILE A 708 8.39 -8.46 0.32
C ILE A 708 9.14 -9.64 0.97
N THR A 709 9.24 -10.79 0.29
CA THR A 709 9.91 -11.98 0.83
C THR A 709 11.41 -11.79 1.03
N GLU A 710 12.06 -11.00 0.18
CA GLU A 710 13.50 -10.69 0.28
C GLU A 710 13.83 -9.56 1.28
N ASN A 711 12.88 -8.67 1.59
CA ASN A 711 13.16 -7.44 2.37
C ASN A 711 12.33 -7.31 3.66
N MET A 712 11.42 -8.24 3.98
CA MET A 712 10.68 -8.23 5.25
C MET A 712 11.57 -8.67 6.42
N ASP A 713 11.69 -7.78 7.39
CA ASP A 713 12.59 -7.90 8.52
C ASP A 713 11.91 -8.50 9.77
N ASP A 714 12.67 -8.62 10.85
CA ASP A 714 12.21 -9.22 12.09
C ASP A 714 11.23 -8.32 12.87
N SER A 715 11.34 -6.99 12.73
CA SER A 715 10.44 -6.05 13.40
C SER A 715 9.04 -6.11 12.80
N MET A 716 8.91 -6.14 11.47
CA MET A 716 7.62 -6.29 10.80
C MET A 716 6.93 -7.61 11.16
N ILE A 717 7.68 -8.73 11.19
CA ILE A 717 7.14 -10.04 11.62
C ILE A 717 6.66 -9.98 13.07
N SER A 718 7.47 -9.40 13.96
CA SER A 718 7.12 -9.25 15.39
C SER A 718 5.84 -8.41 15.55
N TRP A 719 5.72 -7.30 14.82
CA TRP A 719 4.54 -6.44 14.86
C TRP A 719 3.27 -7.12 14.33
N LEU A 720 3.34 -7.86 13.22
CA LEU A 720 2.21 -8.65 12.70
C LEU A 720 1.72 -9.65 13.76
N LEU A 721 2.64 -10.38 14.39
CA LEU A 721 2.34 -11.40 15.40
C LEU A 721 1.79 -10.80 16.70
N VAL A 722 2.43 -9.74 17.23
CA VAL A 722 1.93 -9.03 18.43
C VAL A 722 0.54 -8.48 18.18
N THR A 723 0.30 -7.82 17.02
CA THR A 723 -1.00 -7.22 16.71
C THR A 723 -2.14 -8.25 16.67
N ILE A 724 -1.88 -9.47 16.17
CA ILE A 724 -2.84 -10.59 16.24
C ILE A 724 -3.02 -11.09 17.69
N CYS A 725 -1.94 -11.14 18.47
CA CYS A 725 -1.94 -11.67 19.83
C CYS A 725 -2.30 -10.64 20.92
N THR A 726 -2.63 -9.38 20.56
CA THR A 726 -3.08 -8.34 21.49
C THR A 726 -4.36 -7.64 21.03
N PRO A 727 -5.44 -8.36 20.66
CA PRO A 727 -6.65 -7.75 20.14
C PRO A 727 -7.34 -6.82 21.15
N GLN A 728 -7.15 -7.04 22.46
CA GLN A 728 -7.67 -6.17 23.53
C GLN A 728 -7.16 -4.72 23.49
N CYS A 729 -6.08 -4.46 22.74
CA CYS A 729 -5.52 -3.13 22.56
C CYS A 729 -6.13 -2.37 21.36
N ILE A 730 -6.97 -3.03 20.55
CA ILE A 730 -7.58 -2.46 19.34
C ILE A 730 -9.09 -2.67 19.38
N LYS A 731 -9.86 -1.58 19.39
CA LYS A 731 -11.33 -1.61 19.49
C LYS A 731 -12.02 -2.08 18.21
N ASN A 732 -11.40 -1.82 17.05
CA ASN A 732 -11.94 -2.23 15.75
C ASN A 732 -11.43 -3.63 15.36
N PRO A 733 -12.24 -4.70 15.43
CA PRO A 733 -11.80 -6.06 15.12
C PRO A 733 -11.41 -6.22 13.64
N TYR A 734 -11.92 -5.38 12.75
CA TYR A 734 -11.61 -5.47 11.32
C TYR A 734 -10.15 -5.13 11.00
N LEU A 735 -9.45 -4.36 11.85
CA LEU A 735 -8.02 -4.13 11.72
C LEU A 735 -7.24 -5.43 11.97
N VAL A 736 -7.53 -6.13 13.08
CA VAL A 736 -6.92 -7.44 13.40
C VAL A 736 -7.25 -8.46 12.30
N ALA A 737 -8.48 -8.46 11.79
CA ALA A 737 -8.88 -9.31 10.66
C ALA A 737 -8.07 -9.07 9.39
N LYS A 738 -7.74 -7.81 9.04
CA LYS A 738 -6.83 -7.49 7.91
C LYS A 738 -5.41 -8.01 8.15
N ILE A 739 -4.89 -7.97 9.38
CA ILE A 739 -3.57 -8.53 9.71
C ILE A 739 -3.58 -10.07 9.62
N ILE A 740 -4.68 -10.72 10.01
CA ILE A 740 -4.89 -12.17 9.80
C ILE A 740 -4.99 -12.50 8.30
N GLU A 741 -5.61 -11.63 7.48
CA GLU A 741 -5.60 -11.78 6.01
C GLU A 741 -4.17 -11.69 5.43
N VAL A 742 -3.31 -10.81 5.94
CA VAL A 742 -1.88 -10.76 5.56
C VAL A 742 -1.19 -12.08 5.89
N LEU A 743 -1.36 -12.61 7.11
CA LEU A 743 -0.80 -13.90 7.51
C LEU A 743 -1.34 -15.07 6.67
N PHE A 744 -2.61 -15.02 6.29
CA PHE A 744 -3.23 -15.99 5.39
C PHE A 744 -2.59 -15.95 3.99
N VAL A 745 -2.41 -14.77 3.38
CA VAL A 745 -1.73 -14.61 2.08
C VAL A 745 -0.26 -15.05 2.13
N LEU A 746 0.38 -14.97 3.30
CA LEU A 746 1.71 -15.48 3.57
C LEU A 746 1.78 -17.02 3.74
N ASN A 747 0.72 -17.76 3.46
CA ASN A 747 0.73 -19.23 3.45
C ASN A 747 1.21 -19.79 2.07
N PRO A 748 2.20 -20.72 2.04
CA PRO A 748 2.69 -21.41 0.85
C PRO A 748 1.60 -22.01 -0.05
N GLY A 749 0.51 -22.52 0.56
CA GLY A 749 -0.63 -23.08 -0.15
C GLY A 749 -1.38 -22.08 -1.05
N ILE A 750 -1.11 -20.79 -0.90
CA ILE A 750 -1.67 -19.70 -1.72
C ILE A 750 -0.61 -19.13 -2.68
N HIS A 751 0.60 -18.86 -2.16
CA HIS A 751 1.70 -18.25 -2.90
C HIS A 751 3.02 -18.99 -2.65
N ALA A 752 3.37 -19.98 -3.47
CA ALA A 752 4.62 -20.77 -3.37
C ALA A 752 5.95 -19.96 -3.45
N SER A 753 5.90 -18.63 -3.60
CA SER A 753 7.07 -17.76 -3.51
C SER A 753 7.36 -17.28 -2.08
N VAL A 754 6.45 -17.50 -1.11
CA VAL A 754 6.56 -16.95 0.26
C VAL A 754 7.13 -17.93 1.28
N ASP A 755 7.44 -19.16 0.87
CA ASP A 755 7.79 -20.30 1.74
C ASP A 755 8.89 -19.98 2.76
N VAL A 756 9.93 -19.26 2.36
CA VAL A 756 11.03 -18.82 3.24
C VAL A 756 10.54 -17.86 4.32
N LEU A 757 9.70 -16.89 3.94
CA LEU A 757 9.12 -15.91 4.88
C LEU A 757 8.09 -16.57 5.80
N HIS A 758 7.28 -17.50 5.28
CA HIS A 758 6.37 -18.30 6.08
C HIS A 758 7.10 -19.13 7.15
N ALA A 759 8.16 -19.84 6.76
CA ALA A 759 8.98 -20.61 7.71
C ALA A 759 9.59 -19.72 8.80
N LYS A 760 10.00 -18.49 8.43
CA LYS A 760 10.53 -17.48 9.36
C LYS A 760 9.46 -16.94 10.34
N ILE A 761 8.21 -16.82 9.90
CA ILE A 761 7.08 -16.45 10.77
C ILE A 761 6.72 -17.59 11.71
N MET A 762 6.63 -18.83 11.21
CA MET A 762 6.25 -19.99 12.01
C MET A 762 7.31 -20.37 13.05
N SER A 763 8.60 -20.14 12.77
CA SER A 763 9.69 -20.31 13.75
C SER A 763 9.85 -19.14 14.73
N HIS A 764 8.93 -18.17 14.72
CA HIS A 764 8.96 -17.05 15.66
C HIS A 764 8.41 -17.48 17.03
N PRO A 765 9.03 -17.12 18.18
CA PRO A 765 8.57 -17.56 19.50
C PRO A 765 7.10 -17.22 19.81
N ILE A 766 6.62 -16.06 19.34
CA ILE A 766 5.21 -15.66 19.49
C ILE A 766 4.28 -16.58 18.67
N SER A 767 4.71 -17.04 17.49
CA SER A 767 3.95 -17.99 16.67
C SER A 767 3.85 -19.34 17.37
N GLU A 768 4.98 -19.85 17.86
CA GLU A 768 5.04 -21.16 18.52
C GLU A 768 4.24 -21.23 19.82
N GLN A 769 4.21 -20.14 20.61
CA GLN A 769 3.62 -20.14 21.96
C GLN A 769 2.18 -19.62 22.02
N TYR A 770 1.87 -18.51 21.33
CA TYR A 770 0.63 -17.75 21.59
C TYR A 770 -0.34 -17.74 20.40
N LEU A 771 0.18 -17.68 19.18
CA LEU A 771 -0.64 -17.43 17.98
C LEU A 771 -1.80 -18.42 17.78
N PRO A 772 -1.66 -19.75 18.00
CA PRO A 772 -2.80 -20.66 17.86
C PRO A 772 -3.94 -20.36 18.85
N SER A 773 -3.59 -20.01 20.10
CA SER A 773 -4.56 -19.65 21.15
C SER A 773 -5.31 -18.37 20.79
N PHE A 774 -4.59 -17.32 20.38
CA PHE A 774 -5.22 -16.05 19.97
C PHE A 774 -6.03 -16.16 18.68
N LEU A 775 -5.63 -17.02 17.73
CA LEU A 775 -6.45 -17.31 16.54
C LEU A 775 -7.77 -18.01 16.91
N MET A 776 -7.76 -19.00 17.81
CA MET A 776 -8.99 -19.66 18.29
C MET A 776 -9.89 -18.72 19.12
N LYS A 777 -9.28 -17.83 19.92
CA LYS A 777 -10.00 -16.77 20.63
C LYS A 777 -10.66 -15.80 19.64
N PHE A 778 -9.90 -15.26 18.68
CA PHE A 778 -10.43 -14.31 17.70
C PHE A 778 -11.49 -14.93 16.78
N TYR A 779 -11.37 -16.21 16.42
CA TYR A 779 -12.42 -16.99 15.73
C TYR A 779 -13.76 -16.96 16.49
N THR A 780 -13.70 -16.95 17.82
CA THR A 780 -14.86 -16.85 18.72
C THR A 780 -15.37 -15.41 18.82
N ASP A 781 -14.47 -14.46 19.08
CA ASP A 781 -14.81 -13.04 19.31
C ASP A 781 -15.49 -12.39 18.09
N VAL A 782 -15.20 -12.82 16.86
CA VAL A 782 -15.86 -12.32 15.63
C VAL A 782 -17.29 -12.82 15.40
N GLU A 783 -17.90 -13.55 16.34
CA GLU A 783 -19.34 -13.88 16.27
C GLU A 783 -20.23 -12.63 16.38
N THR A 784 -19.77 -11.57 17.06
CA THR A 784 -20.47 -10.27 17.16
C THR A 784 -19.49 -9.12 16.92
N THR A 785 -19.48 -8.56 15.71
CA THR A 785 -18.65 -7.40 15.33
C THR A 785 -19.41 -6.06 15.36
N GLY A 786 -20.74 -6.11 15.54
CA GLY A 786 -21.61 -4.94 15.63
C GLY A 786 -21.93 -4.27 14.28
N SER A 787 -21.60 -4.90 13.16
CA SER A 787 -21.76 -4.32 11.82
C SER A 787 -22.97 -4.87 11.06
N SER A 788 -23.41 -4.17 10.03
CA SER A 788 -24.52 -4.63 9.16
C SER A 788 -24.13 -5.75 8.18
N SER A 789 -22.83 -6.04 8.01
CA SER A 789 -22.30 -7.11 7.16
C SER A 789 -21.71 -8.30 7.94
N GLU A 790 -21.63 -8.19 9.27
CA GLU A 790 -21.10 -9.16 10.25
C GLU A 790 -21.30 -10.62 9.85
N PHE A 791 -22.53 -10.98 9.46
CA PHE A 791 -22.91 -12.35 9.10
C PHE A 791 -22.05 -12.98 8.00
N TYR A 792 -21.63 -12.21 6.98
CA TYR A 792 -20.80 -12.72 5.88
C TYR A 792 -19.30 -12.52 6.15
N ASP A 793 -18.96 -11.44 6.86
CA ASP A 793 -17.57 -11.11 7.19
C ASP A 793 -16.98 -12.19 8.11
N LYS A 794 -17.72 -12.64 9.13
CA LYS A 794 -17.23 -13.64 10.10
C LYS A 794 -16.79 -14.94 9.44
N PHE A 795 -17.54 -15.46 8.45
CA PHE A 795 -17.15 -16.68 7.74
C PHE A 795 -15.86 -16.49 6.92
N THR A 796 -15.63 -15.30 6.38
CA THR A 796 -14.41 -14.98 5.62
C THR A 796 -13.19 -14.95 6.56
N ILE A 797 -13.33 -14.29 7.71
CA ILE A 797 -12.28 -14.24 8.75
C ILE A 797 -11.99 -15.64 9.28
N ARG A 798 -13.03 -16.41 9.62
CA ARG A 798 -12.91 -17.79 10.11
C ARG A 798 -12.27 -18.72 9.08
N TYR A 799 -12.54 -18.54 7.79
CA TYR A 799 -11.87 -19.28 6.71
C TYR A 799 -10.36 -18.99 6.64
N HIS A 800 -9.94 -17.72 6.78
CA HIS A 800 -8.52 -17.37 6.87
C HIS A 800 -7.86 -18.07 8.07
N ILE A 801 -8.51 -18.01 9.24
CA ILE A 801 -8.03 -18.66 10.47
C ILE A 801 -7.93 -20.18 10.30
N SER A 802 -8.96 -20.85 9.77
CA SER A 802 -8.96 -22.31 9.56
C SER A 802 -7.78 -22.77 8.70
N LEU A 803 -7.43 -22.04 7.64
CA LEU A 803 -6.31 -22.38 6.76
C LEU A 803 -4.94 -22.08 7.38
N ILE A 804 -4.82 -21.06 8.23
CA ILE A 804 -3.62 -20.82 9.04
C ILE A 804 -3.43 -21.95 10.06
N LEU A 805 -4.47 -22.27 10.85
CA LEU A 805 -4.44 -23.36 11.85
C LEU A 805 -4.16 -24.73 11.22
N LYS A 806 -4.67 -24.99 10.01
CA LYS A 806 -4.38 -26.20 9.24
C LYS A 806 -2.89 -26.35 8.90
N GLY A 807 -2.25 -25.27 8.43
CA GLY A 807 -0.80 -25.27 8.20
C GLY A 807 0.02 -25.41 9.49
N MET A 808 -0.46 -24.81 10.59
CA MET A 808 0.13 -24.99 11.91
C MET A 808 0.03 -26.43 12.44
N TRP A 809 -1.05 -27.15 12.12
CA TRP A 809 -1.25 -28.53 12.59
C TRP A 809 -0.21 -29.52 12.03
N GLU A 810 0.40 -29.21 10.88
CA GLU A 810 1.53 -29.97 10.33
C GLU A 810 2.82 -29.79 11.16
N SER A 811 2.95 -28.70 11.92
CA SER A 811 4.08 -28.42 12.80
C SER A 811 3.87 -29.08 14.18
N PRO A 812 4.81 -29.92 14.68
CA PRO A 812 4.65 -30.58 15.97
C PRO A 812 4.61 -29.60 17.14
N ILE A 813 5.28 -28.44 17.02
CA ILE A 813 5.32 -27.40 18.07
C ILE A 813 3.95 -26.72 18.21
N HIS A 814 3.40 -26.21 17.10
CA HIS A 814 2.11 -25.52 17.11
C HIS A 814 0.96 -26.49 17.42
N ARG A 815 1.00 -27.73 16.92
CA ARG A 815 0.05 -28.78 17.32
C ARG A 815 0.05 -29.00 18.83
N GLN A 816 1.23 -29.06 19.47
CA GLN A 816 1.32 -29.17 20.93
C GLN A 816 0.75 -27.94 21.65
N ALA A 817 0.92 -26.73 21.10
CA ALA A 817 0.30 -25.52 21.64
C ALA A 817 -1.25 -25.58 21.58
N VAL A 818 -1.83 -26.05 20.48
CA VAL A 818 -3.29 -26.26 20.37
C VAL A 818 -3.78 -27.33 21.36
N ILE A 819 -3.03 -28.43 21.54
CA ILE A 819 -3.35 -29.47 22.52
C ILE A 819 -3.26 -28.91 23.96
N ASN A 820 -2.28 -28.07 24.26
CA ASN A 820 -2.16 -27.41 25.57
C ASN A 820 -3.34 -26.45 25.82
N GLU A 821 -3.77 -25.69 24.81
CA GLU A 821 -4.95 -24.83 24.91
C GLU A 821 -6.24 -25.64 25.09
N SER A 822 -6.36 -26.82 24.47
CA SER A 822 -7.54 -27.67 24.67
C SER A 822 -7.74 -28.14 26.12
N ARG A 823 -6.65 -28.17 26.92
CA ARG A 823 -6.65 -28.45 28.36
C ARG A 823 -6.96 -27.22 29.23
N SER A 824 -7.04 -26.00 28.66
CA SER A 824 -7.43 -24.77 29.39
C SER A 824 -8.94 -24.68 29.66
N GLY A 825 -9.72 -25.60 29.08
CA GLY A 825 -11.08 -25.94 29.50
C GLY A 825 -12.19 -25.08 28.90
N ASN A 826 -12.08 -23.75 28.91
CA ASN A 826 -13.24 -22.87 28.65
C ASN A 826 -13.18 -22.05 27.36
N GLN A 827 -12.02 -21.55 26.93
CA GLN A 827 -11.92 -20.84 25.65
C GLN A 827 -12.00 -21.82 24.46
N PHE A 828 -11.30 -22.95 24.56
CA PHE A 828 -11.35 -23.99 23.52
C PHE A 828 -12.77 -24.54 23.30
N VAL A 829 -13.56 -24.72 24.36
CA VAL A 829 -14.95 -25.20 24.25
C VAL A 829 -15.86 -24.18 23.56
N LYS A 830 -15.64 -22.87 23.76
CA LYS A 830 -16.33 -21.83 22.98
C LYS A 830 -15.93 -21.85 21.49
N PHE A 831 -14.64 -22.03 21.20
CA PHE A 831 -14.15 -22.20 19.83
C PHE A 831 -14.80 -23.42 19.14
N ILE A 832 -14.86 -24.58 19.80
CA ILE A 832 -15.56 -25.77 19.28
C ILE A 832 -17.05 -25.50 19.10
N ASN A 833 -17.72 -24.81 20.04
CA ASN A 833 -19.12 -24.41 19.89
C ASN A 833 -19.36 -23.55 18.63
N MET A 834 -18.49 -22.57 18.35
CA MET A 834 -18.56 -21.75 17.14
C MET A 834 -18.27 -22.56 15.88
N LEU A 835 -17.28 -23.46 15.90
CA LEU A 835 -16.99 -24.36 14.78
C LEU A 835 -18.16 -25.30 14.49
N MET A 836 -18.87 -25.79 15.51
CA MET A 836 -20.10 -26.57 15.38
C MET A 836 -21.26 -25.75 14.80
N ASN A 837 -21.45 -24.50 15.26
CA ASN A 837 -22.45 -23.58 14.72
C ASN A 837 -22.24 -23.38 13.20
N ASP A 838 -21.01 -23.07 12.80
CA ASP A 838 -20.67 -22.82 11.40
C ASP A 838 -20.76 -24.08 10.55
N THR A 839 -20.27 -25.23 11.05
CA THR A 839 -20.36 -26.52 10.34
C THR A 839 -21.82 -26.93 10.12
N THR A 840 -22.69 -26.74 11.11
CA THR A 840 -24.14 -27.00 10.98
C THR A 840 -24.73 -26.09 9.89
N PHE A 841 -24.55 -24.78 10.00
CA PHE A 841 -25.14 -23.82 9.07
C PHE A 841 -24.65 -24.00 7.62
N LEU A 842 -23.33 -24.14 7.43
CA LEU A 842 -22.71 -24.22 6.11
C LEU A 842 -23.05 -25.54 5.40
N LEU A 843 -23.15 -26.66 6.13
CA LEU A 843 -23.59 -27.93 5.54
C LEU A 843 -25.10 -27.90 5.23
N ASP A 844 -25.95 -27.40 6.13
CA ASP A 844 -27.39 -27.31 5.89
C ASP A 844 -27.73 -26.47 4.64
N GLU A 845 -27.16 -25.25 4.55
CA GLU A 845 -27.41 -24.36 3.40
C GLU A 845 -26.72 -24.83 2.12
N SER A 846 -25.55 -25.49 2.19
CA SER A 846 -24.91 -26.05 0.99
C SER A 846 -25.67 -27.27 0.44
N LEU A 847 -26.18 -28.15 1.29
CA LEU A 847 -26.98 -29.30 0.86
C LEU A 847 -28.37 -28.88 0.34
N GLU A 848 -29.02 -27.89 0.96
CA GLU A 848 -30.30 -27.37 0.48
C GLU A 848 -30.14 -26.52 -0.80
N THR A 849 -29.05 -25.76 -0.97
CA THR A 849 -28.75 -25.11 -2.27
C THR A 849 -28.44 -26.13 -3.37
N LEU A 850 -27.68 -27.21 -3.09
CA LEU A 850 -27.47 -28.32 -4.04
C LEU A 850 -28.79 -28.96 -4.48
N LYS A 851 -29.71 -29.19 -3.53
CA LYS A 851 -31.05 -29.71 -3.82
C LYS A 851 -31.85 -28.76 -4.72
N ARG A 852 -31.86 -27.46 -4.44
CA ARG A 852 -32.52 -26.45 -5.30
C ARG A 852 -31.91 -26.39 -6.71
N ILE A 853 -30.58 -26.48 -6.82
CA ILE A 853 -29.86 -26.57 -8.10
C ILE A 853 -30.28 -27.82 -8.87
N HIS A 854 -30.34 -28.98 -8.22
CA HIS A 854 -30.75 -30.25 -8.82
C HIS A 854 -32.20 -30.19 -9.34
N GLU A 855 -33.15 -29.73 -8.51
CA GLU A 855 -34.57 -29.57 -8.89
C GLU A 855 -34.73 -28.62 -10.10
N LEU A 856 -33.98 -27.51 -10.15
CA LEU A 856 -33.94 -26.61 -11.31
C LEU A 856 -33.30 -27.27 -12.54
N GLN A 857 -32.23 -28.05 -12.37
CA GLN A 857 -31.55 -28.74 -13.48
C GLN A 857 -32.40 -29.86 -14.09
N GLU A 858 -33.13 -30.65 -13.29
CA GLU A 858 -34.08 -31.65 -13.81
C GLU A 858 -35.23 -30.99 -14.57
N LEU A 859 -35.80 -29.91 -14.01
CA LEU A 859 -36.90 -29.17 -14.64
C LEU A 859 -36.46 -28.42 -15.92
N MET A 860 -35.18 -28.08 -16.08
CA MET A 860 -34.61 -27.58 -17.33
C MET A 860 -34.23 -28.70 -18.33
N ALA A 861 -33.98 -29.92 -17.84
CA ALA A 861 -33.71 -31.08 -18.69
C ALA A 861 -34.99 -31.60 -19.38
N ASP A 862 -36.14 -31.52 -18.70
CA ASP A 862 -37.45 -31.74 -19.33
C ASP A 862 -37.85 -30.56 -20.22
N LYS A 863 -37.48 -30.67 -21.50
CA LYS A 863 -37.82 -29.70 -22.55
C LYS A 863 -39.33 -29.48 -22.71
N THR A 864 -40.18 -30.43 -22.33
CA THR A 864 -41.63 -30.32 -22.48
C THR A 864 -42.25 -29.53 -21.34
N ALA A 865 -41.86 -29.81 -20.10
CA ALA A 865 -42.26 -29.02 -18.94
C ALA A 865 -41.68 -27.60 -19.00
N TRP A 866 -40.40 -27.45 -19.40
CA TRP A 866 -39.74 -26.14 -19.51
C TRP A 866 -40.43 -25.23 -20.54
N ALA A 867 -40.85 -25.77 -21.69
CA ALA A 867 -41.53 -25.00 -22.73
C ALA A 867 -42.92 -24.48 -22.31
N GLN A 868 -43.56 -25.10 -21.31
CA GLN A 868 -44.84 -24.63 -20.75
C GLN A 868 -44.66 -23.49 -19.73
N VAL A 869 -43.44 -23.27 -19.21
CA VAL A 869 -43.15 -22.16 -18.29
C VAL A 869 -43.09 -20.84 -19.08
N PRO A 870 -43.80 -19.77 -18.66
CA PRO A 870 -43.73 -18.47 -19.33
C PRO A 870 -42.30 -17.92 -19.43
N THR A 871 -41.96 -17.24 -20.53
CA THR A 871 -40.60 -16.76 -20.82
C THR A 871 -39.99 -15.90 -19.69
N ASP A 872 -40.79 -15.07 -19.02
CA ASP A 872 -40.34 -14.27 -17.88
C ASP A 872 -39.98 -15.14 -16.67
N GLN A 873 -40.74 -16.20 -16.42
CA GLN A 873 -40.44 -17.18 -15.37
C GLN A 873 -39.23 -18.05 -15.72
N GLN A 874 -39.02 -18.38 -17.00
CA GLN A 874 -37.79 -19.05 -17.47
C GLN A 874 -36.55 -18.19 -17.18
N GLN A 875 -36.60 -16.88 -17.49
CA GLN A 875 -35.52 -15.96 -17.16
C GLN A 875 -35.31 -15.83 -15.64
N ALA A 876 -36.38 -15.71 -14.86
CA ALA A 876 -36.28 -15.64 -13.40
C ALA A 876 -35.63 -16.90 -12.80
N ARG A 877 -36.05 -18.09 -13.24
CA ARG A 877 -35.47 -19.38 -12.81
C ARG A 877 -34.01 -19.55 -13.24
N SER A 878 -33.63 -19.08 -14.42
CA SER A 878 -32.23 -19.08 -14.88
C SER A 878 -31.33 -18.13 -14.05
N ARG A 879 -31.83 -16.95 -13.69
CA ARG A 879 -31.14 -16.04 -12.75
C ARG A 879 -31.02 -16.66 -11.35
N GLN A 880 -32.08 -17.32 -10.88
CA GLN A 880 -32.09 -18.02 -9.59
C GLN A 880 -31.05 -19.15 -9.56
N LEU A 881 -31.00 -19.99 -10.60
CA LEU A 881 -29.99 -21.03 -10.75
C LEU A 881 -28.57 -20.43 -10.68
N THR A 882 -28.32 -19.34 -11.41
CA THR A 882 -27.01 -18.66 -11.41
C THR A 882 -26.63 -18.12 -10.01
N ALA A 883 -27.61 -17.64 -9.24
CA ALA A 883 -27.41 -17.17 -7.87
C ALA A 883 -27.13 -18.35 -6.91
N ASP A 884 -27.92 -19.42 -6.99
CA ASP A 884 -27.77 -20.61 -6.16
C ASP A 884 -26.45 -21.35 -6.44
N GLU A 885 -26.03 -21.46 -7.71
CA GLU A 885 -24.72 -22.01 -8.08
C GLU A 885 -23.55 -21.23 -7.45
N ARG A 886 -23.65 -19.89 -7.42
CA ARG A 886 -22.64 -19.02 -6.78
C ARG A 886 -22.64 -19.20 -5.26
N GLN A 887 -23.82 -19.22 -4.65
CA GLN A 887 -23.99 -19.35 -3.20
C GLN A 887 -23.50 -20.72 -2.71
N CYS A 888 -23.93 -21.80 -3.37
CA CYS A 888 -23.52 -23.17 -3.11
C CYS A 888 -21.99 -23.33 -3.13
N ARG A 889 -21.31 -22.85 -4.18
CA ARG A 889 -19.84 -22.88 -4.26
C ARG A 889 -19.17 -22.14 -3.09
N SER A 890 -19.73 -21.00 -2.68
CA SER A 890 -19.21 -20.24 -1.54
C SER A 890 -19.32 -21.03 -0.24
N TYR A 891 -20.51 -21.56 0.07
CA TYR A 891 -20.74 -22.32 1.31
C TYR A 891 -19.98 -23.64 1.33
N LEU A 892 -19.88 -24.37 0.22
CA LEU A 892 -19.08 -25.62 0.16
C LEU A 892 -17.58 -25.38 0.36
N THR A 893 -17.04 -24.26 -0.13
CA THR A 893 -15.63 -23.90 0.10
C THR A 893 -15.37 -23.69 1.59
N LEU A 894 -16.28 -23.01 2.29
CA LEU A 894 -16.20 -22.76 3.72
C LEU A 894 -16.43 -24.07 4.53
N ALA A 895 -17.50 -24.80 4.23
CA ALA A 895 -17.88 -26.05 4.89
C ALA A 895 -16.78 -27.10 4.83
N ARG A 896 -16.07 -27.18 3.69
CA ARG A 896 -14.93 -28.09 3.54
C ARG A 896 -13.83 -27.79 4.53
N GLU A 897 -13.44 -26.53 4.69
CA GLU A 897 -12.34 -26.18 5.61
C GLU A 897 -12.78 -26.25 7.09
N THR A 898 -14.06 -26.02 7.42
CA THR A 898 -14.57 -26.26 8.78
C THR A 898 -14.65 -27.76 9.12
N VAL A 899 -15.08 -28.62 8.17
CA VAL A 899 -15.09 -30.08 8.35
C VAL A 899 -13.68 -30.66 8.37
N ASP A 900 -12.75 -30.16 7.54
CA ASP A 900 -11.32 -30.52 7.62
C ASP A 900 -10.76 -30.21 9.02
N MET A 901 -11.09 -29.04 9.59
CA MET A 901 -10.67 -28.66 10.94
C MET A 901 -11.29 -29.55 12.03
N PHE A 902 -12.58 -29.87 11.92
CA PHE A 902 -13.24 -30.81 12.82
C PHE A 902 -12.59 -32.21 12.78
N HIS A 903 -12.23 -32.66 11.58
CA HIS A 903 -11.64 -33.97 11.33
C HIS A 903 -10.25 -34.10 11.97
N TYR A 904 -9.33 -33.16 11.76
CA TYR A 904 -7.98 -33.28 12.32
C TYR A 904 -7.94 -33.04 13.84
N LEU A 905 -8.77 -32.12 14.38
CA LEU A 905 -8.79 -31.85 15.82
C LEU A 905 -9.25 -33.09 16.60
N THR A 906 -10.29 -33.79 16.12
CA THR A 906 -10.84 -34.98 16.80
C THR A 906 -9.89 -36.19 16.83
N VAL A 907 -8.83 -36.22 16.03
CA VAL A 907 -7.81 -37.28 16.07
C VAL A 907 -7.14 -37.35 17.46
N GLU A 908 -6.68 -36.21 17.96
CA GLU A 908 -5.87 -36.11 19.19
C GLU A 908 -6.62 -35.43 20.34
N ILE A 909 -7.56 -34.52 20.05
CA ILE A 909 -8.31 -33.75 21.05
C ILE A 909 -9.75 -34.27 21.06
N LYS A 910 -10.12 -35.08 22.06
CA LYS A 910 -11.44 -35.73 22.14
C LYS A 910 -12.32 -35.20 23.26
N GLU A 911 -11.76 -35.06 24.47
CA GLU A 911 -12.49 -34.66 25.68
C GLU A 911 -13.37 -33.39 25.50
N PRO A 912 -12.92 -32.29 24.88
CA PRO A 912 -13.75 -31.10 24.71
C PRO A 912 -15.02 -31.34 23.88
N PHE A 913 -15.00 -32.28 22.95
CA PHE A 913 -16.16 -32.66 22.12
C PHE A 913 -17.16 -33.56 22.86
N LEU A 914 -16.73 -34.18 23.96
CA LEU A 914 -17.53 -35.08 24.80
C LEU A 914 -18.15 -34.40 26.02
N ARG A 915 -17.89 -33.10 26.22
CA ARG A 915 -18.51 -32.31 27.30
C ARG A 915 -20.05 -32.28 27.13
N PRO A 916 -20.84 -32.38 28.23
CA PRO A 916 -22.31 -32.48 28.16
C PRO A 916 -22.99 -31.36 27.37
N GLU A 917 -22.42 -30.15 27.39
CA GLU A 917 -22.96 -28.97 26.71
C GLU A 917 -22.88 -29.06 25.16
N LEU A 918 -22.02 -29.96 24.64
CA LEU A 918 -21.71 -30.10 23.22
C LEU A 918 -22.05 -31.47 22.64
N VAL A 919 -21.86 -32.56 23.40
CA VAL A 919 -21.86 -33.93 22.85
C VAL A 919 -23.17 -34.33 22.17
N ASP A 920 -24.33 -33.98 22.75
CA ASP A 920 -25.66 -34.27 22.18
C ASP A 920 -25.92 -33.46 20.90
N ARG A 921 -25.48 -32.20 20.86
CA ARG A 921 -25.56 -31.37 19.65
C ARG A 921 -24.65 -31.89 18.56
N LEU A 922 -23.46 -32.37 18.91
CA LEU A 922 -22.50 -32.92 17.97
C LEU A 922 -23.04 -34.22 17.36
N SER A 923 -23.54 -35.12 18.20
CA SER A 923 -24.28 -36.31 17.81
C SER A 923 -25.41 -35.96 16.81
N ALA A 924 -26.33 -35.07 17.18
CA ALA A 924 -27.45 -34.68 16.33
C ALA A 924 -27.00 -34.03 14.99
N MET A 925 -25.96 -33.19 15.01
CA MET A 925 -25.39 -32.57 13.80
C MET A 925 -24.80 -33.63 12.85
N LEU A 926 -24.02 -34.58 13.39
CA LEU A 926 -23.41 -35.66 12.61
C LEU A 926 -24.47 -36.62 12.07
N ASN A 927 -25.48 -36.97 12.89
CA ASN A 927 -26.58 -37.86 12.49
C ASN A 927 -27.41 -37.22 11.37
N PHE A 928 -27.74 -35.93 11.49
CA PHE A 928 -28.48 -35.20 10.46
C PHE A 928 -27.70 -35.14 9.13
N ASN A 929 -26.40 -34.83 9.18
CA ASN A 929 -25.56 -34.80 7.98
C ASN A 929 -25.41 -36.20 7.34
N LEU A 930 -25.27 -37.24 8.16
CA LEU A 930 -25.28 -38.63 7.69
C LEU A 930 -26.63 -38.98 7.04
N GLN A 931 -27.75 -38.52 7.59
CA GLN A 931 -29.10 -38.72 7.04
C GLN A 931 -29.27 -38.06 5.67
N GLN A 932 -28.70 -36.87 5.46
CA GLN A 932 -28.76 -36.16 4.19
C GLN A 932 -27.91 -36.83 3.10
N LEU A 933 -26.70 -37.30 3.45
CA LEU A 933 -25.77 -37.97 2.52
C LEU A 933 -26.12 -39.44 2.24
N CYS A 934 -26.60 -40.16 3.25
CA CYS A 934 -26.83 -41.60 3.18
C CYS A 934 -28.31 -42.01 3.17
N GLY A 935 -29.25 -41.17 3.60
CA GLY A 935 -30.67 -41.49 3.58
C GLY A 935 -31.33 -41.42 2.19
N PRO A 936 -32.66 -41.62 2.10
CA PRO A 936 -33.38 -41.77 0.83
C PRO A 936 -33.36 -40.50 -0.05
N LYS A 937 -33.21 -39.32 0.56
CA LYS A 937 -33.14 -38.03 -0.11
C LYS A 937 -31.77 -37.72 -0.75
N CYS A 938 -30.75 -38.56 -0.54
CA CYS A 938 -29.41 -38.33 -1.08
C CYS A 938 -29.37 -38.23 -2.63
N LYS A 939 -30.38 -38.79 -3.32
CA LYS A 939 -30.54 -38.68 -4.77
C LYS A 939 -30.70 -37.22 -5.22
N ASN A 940 -31.36 -36.39 -4.41
CA ASN A 940 -31.64 -34.98 -4.70
C ASN A 940 -30.38 -34.11 -4.65
N LEU A 941 -29.24 -34.63 -4.20
CA LEU A 941 -27.95 -33.94 -4.19
C LEU A 941 -27.15 -34.16 -5.49
N LYS A 942 -27.70 -34.89 -6.47
CA LYS A 942 -27.02 -35.26 -7.71
C LYS A 942 -27.07 -34.12 -8.75
N VAL A 943 -26.23 -33.11 -8.56
CA VAL A 943 -26.07 -32.01 -9.52
C VAL A 943 -25.18 -32.37 -10.71
N ASN A 944 -25.39 -31.68 -11.83
CA ASN A 944 -24.51 -31.73 -12.99
C ASN A 944 -23.17 -31.05 -12.68
N ALA A 945 -22.07 -31.70 -13.05
CA ALA A 945 -20.68 -31.24 -12.83
C ALA A 945 -20.39 -30.83 -11.36
N PRO A 946 -20.45 -31.75 -10.39
CA PRO A 946 -20.33 -31.43 -8.96
C PRO A 946 -19.01 -30.74 -8.59
N GLU A 947 -17.94 -31.03 -9.33
CA GLU A 947 -16.62 -30.38 -9.22
C GLU A 947 -16.70 -28.85 -9.37
N LYS A 948 -17.65 -28.32 -10.15
CA LYS A 948 -17.88 -26.87 -10.34
C LYS A 948 -18.16 -26.13 -9.02
N TYR A 949 -18.76 -26.84 -8.06
CA TYR A 949 -19.11 -26.30 -6.73
C TYR A 949 -18.13 -26.74 -5.64
N GLY A 950 -17.13 -27.58 -5.98
CA GLY A 950 -16.24 -28.21 -4.99
C GLY A 950 -16.89 -29.37 -4.22
N PHE A 951 -18.01 -29.91 -4.67
CA PHE A 951 -18.75 -30.97 -3.96
C PHE A 951 -18.15 -32.35 -4.22
N ASP A 952 -17.49 -32.92 -3.22
CA ASP A 952 -17.09 -34.33 -3.19
C ASP A 952 -17.81 -35.07 -2.05
N PRO A 953 -18.93 -35.77 -2.34
CA PRO A 953 -19.68 -36.51 -1.32
C PRO A 953 -18.93 -37.73 -0.79
N ARG A 954 -17.95 -38.29 -1.51
CA ARG A 954 -17.16 -39.43 -1.02
C ARG A 954 -16.20 -38.97 0.06
N ARG A 955 -15.47 -37.88 -0.20
CA ARG A 955 -14.59 -37.24 0.79
C ARG A 955 -15.37 -36.77 2.01
N LEU A 956 -16.51 -36.08 1.82
CA LEU A 956 -17.31 -35.59 2.94
C LEU A 956 -17.81 -36.76 3.82
N LEU A 957 -18.32 -37.84 3.21
CA LEU A 957 -18.71 -39.04 3.96
C LEU A 957 -17.53 -39.70 4.67
N ASN A 958 -16.35 -39.76 4.04
CA ASN A 958 -15.12 -40.28 4.65
C ASN A 958 -14.76 -39.55 5.95
N GLN A 959 -14.78 -38.21 5.91
CA GLN A 959 -14.40 -37.35 7.03
C GLN A 959 -15.43 -37.38 8.16
N LEU A 960 -16.72 -37.39 7.83
CA LEU A 960 -17.77 -37.57 8.83
C LEU A 960 -17.66 -38.94 9.50
N ALA A 961 -17.45 -40.02 8.74
CA ALA A 961 -17.25 -41.36 9.27
C ALA A 961 -16.01 -41.46 10.19
N ASP A 962 -14.91 -40.78 9.83
CA ASP A 962 -13.75 -40.66 10.72
C ASP A 962 -14.09 -39.95 12.03
N ILE A 963 -14.85 -38.86 12.02
CA ILE A 963 -15.23 -38.15 13.25
C ILE A 963 -16.01 -39.08 14.20
N TYR A 964 -16.91 -39.93 13.68
CA TYR A 964 -17.56 -40.98 14.51
C TYR A 964 -16.55 -41.98 15.08
N LEU A 965 -15.55 -42.41 14.30
CA LEU A 965 -14.52 -43.37 14.73
C LEU A 965 -13.49 -42.76 15.68
N HIS A 966 -13.21 -41.47 15.55
CA HIS A 966 -12.36 -40.70 16.44
C HIS A 966 -13.01 -40.58 17.82
N LEU A 967 -14.30 -40.25 17.87
CA LEU A 967 -15.07 -40.05 19.10
C LEU A 967 -15.70 -41.36 19.64
N ASP A 968 -15.28 -42.53 19.14
CA ASP A 968 -15.80 -43.82 19.60
C ASP A 968 -15.47 -44.07 21.09
N CYS A 969 -16.48 -43.86 21.94
CA CYS A 969 -16.47 -44.07 23.39
C CYS A 969 -17.91 -44.38 23.87
N GLN A 970 -18.09 -44.65 25.17
CA GLN A 970 -19.39 -45.00 25.73
C GLN A 970 -20.30 -43.77 25.85
N GLU A 971 -19.71 -42.63 26.17
CA GLU A 971 -20.34 -41.32 26.33
C GLU A 971 -20.94 -40.84 25.00
N PHE A 972 -20.16 -40.91 23.92
CA PHE A 972 -20.63 -40.57 22.58
C PHE A 972 -21.69 -41.55 22.06
N ALA A 973 -21.57 -42.85 22.37
CA ALA A 973 -22.60 -43.82 22.04
C ALA A 973 -23.94 -43.55 22.78
N ALA A 974 -23.89 -42.97 23.99
CA ALA A 974 -25.08 -42.52 24.72
C ALA A 974 -25.68 -41.24 24.11
N ALA A 975 -24.85 -40.26 23.72
CA ALA A 975 -25.30 -39.07 23.00
C ALA A 975 -25.89 -39.40 21.60
N MET A 976 -25.38 -40.44 20.93
CA MET A 976 -25.99 -41.01 19.72
C MET A 976 -27.35 -41.66 19.99
N ALA A 977 -27.50 -42.32 21.13
CA ALA A 977 -28.76 -42.93 21.55
C ALA A 977 -29.84 -41.90 21.96
N ALA A 978 -29.44 -40.71 22.39
CA ALA A 978 -30.32 -39.62 22.81
C ALA A 978 -30.92 -38.80 21.64
N ASP A 979 -30.35 -38.88 20.42
CA ASP A 979 -30.89 -38.19 19.24
C ASP A 979 -32.04 -38.97 18.58
N GLU A 980 -33.23 -38.87 19.18
CA GLU A 980 -34.47 -39.47 18.64
C GLU A 980 -34.84 -39.00 17.22
N ARG A 981 -34.32 -37.83 16.80
CA ARG A 981 -34.75 -37.18 15.55
C ARG A 981 -34.06 -37.76 14.33
N SER A 982 -32.74 -37.96 14.40
CA SER A 982 -31.93 -38.38 13.26
C SER A 982 -31.19 -39.72 13.45
N PHE A 983 -30.96 -40.21 14.69
CA PHE A 983 -30.36 -41.53 14.89
C PHE A 983 -31.28 -42.66 14.42
N ARG A 984 -30.77 -43.52 13.53
CA ARG A 984 -31.42 -44.75 13.07
C ARG A 984 -30.38 -45.80 12.75
N LYS A 985 -30.49 -47.00 13.32
CA LYS A 985 -29.50 -48.06 13.09
C LYS A 985 -29.42 -48.47 11.60
N GLU A 986 -30.55 -48.41 10.91
CA GLU A 986 -30.66 -48.73 9.48
C GLU A 986 -29.86 -47.74 8.62
N LEU A 987 -29.83 -46.46 9.00
CA LEU A 987 -29.06 -45.43 8.30
C LEU A 987 -27.54 -45.70 8.40
N PHE A 988 -27.06 -46.16 9.55
CA PHE A 988 -25.65 -46.53 9.74
C PHE A 988 -25.28 -47.77 8.92
N GLU A 989 -26.18 -48.75 8.77
CA GLU A 989 -25.95 -49.89 7.89
C GLU A 989 -25.99 -49.50 6.39
N GLU A 990 -26.93 -48.64 5.98
CA GLU A 990 -26.94 -48.07 4.62
C GLU A 990 -25.66 -47.27 4.32
N ALA A 991 -25.17 -46.50 5.29
CA ALA A 991 -23.91 -45.77 5.19
C ALA A 991 -22.71 -46.73 5.10
N ALA A 992 -22.67 -47.80 5.92
CA ALA A 992 -21.64 -48.83 5.87
C ALA A 992 -21.59 -49.49 4.49
N VAL A 993 -22.72 -49.93 3.95
CA VAL A 993 -22.82 -50.52 2.59
C VAL A 993 -22.41 -49.52 1.50
N LYS A 994 -22.70 -48.22 1.66
CA LYS A 994 -22.25 -47.18 0.73
C LYS A 994 -20.73 -46.97 0.80
N MET A 995 -20.15 -46.94 2.00
CA MET A 995 -18.69 -46.84 2.20
C MET A 995 -17.95 -48.05 1.65
N GLU A 996 -18.48 -49.26 1.86
CA GLU A 996 -17.97 -50.53 1.35
C GLU A 996 -17.96 -50.56 -0.19
N ARG A 997 -19.11 -50.27 -0.82
CA ARG A 997 -19.25 -50.24 -2.29
C ARG A 997 -18.41 -49.16 -2.97
N ALA A 998 -18.19 -48.03 -2.31
CA ALA A 998 -17.40 -46.93 -2.85
C ALA A 998 -15.91 -47.00 -2.47
N VAL A 999 -15.50 -48.03 -1.71
CA VAL A 999 -14.13 -48.24 -1.20
C VAL A 999 -13.60 -47.01 -0.47
N ILE A 1000 -14.43 -46.47 0.45
CA ILE A 1000 -14.11 -45.27 1.23
C ILE A 1000 -13.34 -45.64 2.51
N LYS A 1001 -13.71 -46.74 3.15
CA LYS A 1001 -13.12 -47.22 4.41
C LYS A 1001 -12.67 -48.67 4.29
N THR A 1002 -11.71 -49.05 5.13
CA THR A 1002 -11.28 -50.45 5.28
C THR A 1002 -12.35 -51.27 6.01
N ASN A 1003 -12.35 -52.60 5.81
CA ASN A 1003 -13.34 -53.48 6.44
C ASN A 1003 -13.34 -53.36 7.98
N SER A 1004 -12.18 -53.20 8.61
CA SER A 1004 -12.06 -53.03 10.06
C SER A 1004 -12.55 -51.67 10.59
N GLU A 1005 -12.51 -50.61 9.77
CA GLU A 1005 -13.17 -49.33 10.07
C GLU A 1005 -14.69 -49.43 9.92
N ILE A 1006 -15.17 -50.11 8.88
CA ILE A 1006 -16.61 -50.34 8.66
C ILE A 1006 -17.20 -51.21 9.78
N GLU A 1007 -16.48 -52.24 10.24
CA GLU A 1007 -16.88 -53.05 11.40
C GLU A 1007 -16.91 -52.25 12.70
N ARG A 1008 -15.92 -51.37 12.95
CA ARG A 1008 -15.94 -50.44 14.10
C ARG A 1008 -17.14 -49.49 14.03
N PHE A 1009 -17.42 -48.92 12.86
CA PHE A 1009 -18.57 -48.04 12.64
C PHE A 1009 -19.91 -48.76 12.89
N ARG A 1010 -20.07 -49.98 12.37
CA ARG A 1010 -21.22 -50.86 12.68
C ARG A 1010 -21.32 -51.18 14.18
N SER A 1011 -20.19 -51.40 14.85
CA SER A 1011 -20.12 -51.69 16.31
C SER A 1011 -20.54 -50.50 17.17
N LEU A 1012 -20.12 -49.27 16.82
CA LEU A 1012 -20.57 -48.04 17.46
C LEU A 1012 -22.09 -47.85 17.32
N ALA A 1013 -22.62 -47.98 16.09
CA ALA A 1013 -24.07 -47.90 15.84
C ALA A 1013 -24.86 -48.99 16.59
N LYS A 1014 -24.30 -50.19 16.73
CA LYS A 1014 -24.90 -51.28 17.52
C LYS A 1014 -24.96 -50.93 19.01
N ARG A 1015 -23.87 -50.40 19.59
CA ARG A 1015 -23.84 -49.94 20.99
C ARG A 1015 -24.84 -48.81 21.24
N ALA A 1016 -24.88 -47.79 20.38
CA ALA A 1016 -25.85 -46.71 20.48
C ALA A 1016 -27.31 -47.23 20.41
N ALA A 1017 -27.61 -48.19 19.51
CA ALA A 1017 -28.93 -48.82 19.45
C ALA A 1017 -29.26 -49.68 20.69
N GLU A 1018 -28.28 -50.38 21.27
CA GLU A 1018 -28.45 -51.13 22.52
C GLU A 1018 -28.70 -50.18 23.71
N ILE A 1019 -28.03 -49.02 23.76
CA ILE A 1019 -28.28 -47.97 24.75
C ILE A 1019 -29.67 -47.35 24.54
N ALA A 1020 -30.06 -47.01 23.31
CA ALA A 1020 -31.40 -46.47 23.01
C ALA A 1020 -32.52 -47.42 23.46
N ILE A 1021 -32.38 -48.72 23.17
CA ILE A 1021 -33.32 -49.75 23.65
C ILE A 1021 -33.31 -49.86 25.18
N GLN A 1022 -32.16 -49.70 25.84
CA GLN A 1022 -32.08 -49.66 27.30
C GLN A 1022 -32.72 -48.41 27.88
N ASN A 1023 -32.57 -47.25 27.23
CA ASN A 1023 -33.17 -45.98 27.65
C ASN A 1023 -34.70 -46.09 27.58
N ILE A 1024 -35.27 -46.52 26.43
CA ILE A 1024 -36.71 -46.78 26.26
C ILE A 1024 -37.24 -47.79 27.31
N LYS A 1025 -36.45 -48.83 27.65
CA LYS A 1025 -36.82 -49.81 28.70
C LYS A 1025 -36.70 -49.28 30.13
N ARG A 1026 -35.92 -48.22 30.35
CA ARG A 1026 -35.74 -47.52 31.64
C ARG A 1026 -36.53 -46.22 31.70
N GLU A 1027 -37.33 -45.94 30.67
CA GLU A 1027 -38.08 -44.70 30.52
C GLU A 1027 -39.26 -44.70 31.50
N VAL A 1028 -38.96 -44.28 32.72
CA VAL A 1028 -39.97 -43.92 33.70
C VAL A 1028 -40.56 -42.59 33.25
N ASP A 1029 -41.87 -42.55 33.03
CA ASP A 1029 -42.57 -41.33 32.66
C ASP A 1029 -42.47 -40.31 33.80
N TYR A 1030 -41.63 -39.29 33.58
CA TYR A 1030 -41.44 -38.15 34.46
C TYR A 1030 -42.25 -36.91 33.99
N SER A 1031 -43.21 -37.07 33.07
CA SER A 1031 -44.03 -35.96 32.56
C SER A 1031 -44.96 -35.32 33.60
N ASP A 1032 -45.09 -35.91 34.79
CA ASP A 1032 -45.75 -35.33 35.96
C ASP A 1032 -44.77 -34.73 37.00
N ALA A 1033 -43.49 -34.54 36.64
CA ALA A 1033 -42.53 -33.82 37.47
C ALA A 1033 -43.06 -32.42 37.85
N PRO A 1034 -43.02 -32.03 39.14
CA PRO A 1034 -43.34 -30.68 39.59
C PRO A 1034 -42.59 -29.61 38.79
N GLU A 1035 -43.23 -28.47 38.50
CA GLU A 1035 -42.63 -27.37 37.72
C GLU A 1035 -41.29 -26.89 38.32
N GLU A 1036 -41.15 -26.90 39.65
CA GLU A 1036 -39.91 -26.55 40.34
C GLU A 1036 -38.71 -27.50 40.09
N PHE A 1037 -38.95 -28.69 39.54
CA PHE A 1037 -37.91 -29.66 39.19
C PHE A 1037 -37.50 -29.60 37.71
N ARG A 1038 -38.19 -28.78 36.89
CA ARG A 1038 -37.95 -28.66 35.45
C ARG A 1038 -37.11 -27.44 35.12
N ASP A 1039 -36.30 -27.57 34.08
CA ASP A 1039 -35.58 -26.43 33.54
C ASP A 1039 -36.55 -25.44 32.89
N PRO A 1040 -36.51 -24.14 33.27
CA PRO A 1040 -37.47 -23.14 32.80
C PRO A 1040 -37.32 -22.73 31.32
N LEU A 1041 -36.33 -23.26 30.59
CA LEU A 1041 -36.10 -22.98 29.17
C LEU A 1041 -36.36 -24.22 28.29
N MET A 1042 -36.05 -25.41 28.79
CA MET A 1042 -36.22 -26.68 28.04
C MET A 1042 -37.43 -27.54 28.48
N ASP A 1043 -38.09 -27.23 29.61
CA ASP A 1043 -39.18 -28.03 30.23
C ASP A 1043 -38.77 -29.49 30.53
N SER A 1044 -37.47 -29.76 30.61
CA SER A 1044 -36.87 -31.05 30.95
C SER A 1044 -36.54 -31.14 32.43
N LEU A 1045 -36.66 -32.32 33.03
CA LEU A 1045 -36.25 -32.58 34.42
C LEU A 1045 -34.76 -32.23 34.62
N MET A 1046 -34.43 -31.40 35.59
CA MET A 1046 -33.04 -31.00 35.87
C MET A 1046 -32.22 -32.18 36.44
N GLU A 1047 -30.93 -32.24 36.10
CA GLU A 1047 -29.97 -33.25 36.58
C GLU A 1047 -28.92 -32.62 37.51
N ASP A 1048 -28.41 -31.44 37.16
CA ASP A 1048 -27.52 -30.63 38.02
C ASP A 1048 -28.05 -29.20 38.12
N PRO A 1049 -29.04 -28.94 39.00
CA PRO A 1049 -29.66 -27.62 39.12
C PRO A 1049 -28.70 -26.59 39.71
N VAL A 1050 -28.63 -25.42 39.08
CA VAL A 1050 -27.83 -24.25 39.48
C VAL A 1050 -28.69 -22.99 39.56
N LEU A 1051 -28.46 -22.20 40.61
CA LEU A 1051 -29.12 -20.93 40.88
C LEU A 1051 -28.35 -19.79 40.18
N LEU A 1052 -29.08 -19.03 39.37
CA LEU A 1052 -28.60 -17.80 38.72
C LEU A 1052 -28.77 -16.60 39.67
N PRO A 1053 -27.96 -15.52 39.52
CA PRO A 1053 -28.12 -14.27 40.26
C PRO A 1053 -29.50 -13.62 40.15
N SER A 1054 -30.27 -13.93 39.08
CA SER A 1054 -31.66 -13.50 38.87
C SER A 1054 -32.68 -14.23 39.77
N GLY A 1055 -32.23 -15.19 40.60
CA GLY A 1055 -33.10 -16.00 41.45
C GLY A 1055 -33.82 -17.14 40.72
N LYS A 1056 -33.50 -17.40 39.45
CA LYS A 1056 -33.97 -18.57 38.69
C LYS A 1056 -33.02 -19.75 38.85
N VAL A 1057 -33.58 -20.96 38.86
CA VAL A 1057 -32.80 -22.20 38.83
C VAL A 1057 -32.91 -22.80 37.43
N MET A 1058 -31.80 -23.30 36.89
CA MET A 1058 -31.71 -23.98 35.59
C MET A 1058 -30.82 -25.21 35.72
N ASP A 1059 -30.85 -26.12 34.74
CA ASP A 1059 -29.82 -27.16 34.67
C ASP A 1059 -28.47 -26.57 34.22
N ARG A 1060 -27.37 -27.01 34.84
CA ARG A 1060 -26.01 -26.54 34.50
C ARG A 1060 -25.71 -26.65 33.01
N SER A 1061 -26.03 -27.79 32.38
CA SER A 1061 -25.71 -28.01 30.96
C SER A 1061 -26.43 -27.01 30.04
N ILE A 1062 -27.66 -26.64 30.39
CA ILE A 1062 -28.52 -25.74 29.63
C ILE A 1062 -28.02 -24.29 29.77
N ILE A 1063 -27.72 -23.83 31.00
CA ILE A 1063 -27.20 -22.47 31.20
C ILE A 1063 -25.76 -22.32 30.65
N MET A 1064 -24.89 -23.34 30.81
CA MET A 1064 -23.57 -23.33 30.17
C MET A 1064 -23.69 -23.21 28.66
N ARG A 1065 -24.56 -23.99 28.01
CA ARG A 1065 -24.82 -23.90 26.57
C ARG A 1065 -25.29 -22.51 26.13
N HIS A 1066 -26.07 -21.81 26.95
CA HIS A 1066 -26.43 -20.41 26.67
C HIS A 1066 -25.19 -19.50 26.79
N LEU A 1067 -24.40 -19.62 27.85
CA LEU A 1067 -23.17 -18.85 28.08
C LEU A 1067 -22.06 -19.10 27.04
N LEU A 1068 -22.07 -20.24 26.34
CA LEU A 1068 -21.19 -20.50 25.18
C LEU A 1068 -21.55 -19.67 23.93
N ASN A 1069 -22.74 -19.05 23.88
CA ASN A 1069 -23.20 -18.20 22.78
C ASN A 1069 -23.47 -16.75 23.21
N SER A 1070 -23.85 -16.50 24.47
CA SER A 1070 -24.07 -15.15 25.01
C SER A 1070 -23.80 -15.12 26.52
N LEU A 1071 -22.89 -14.26 26.98
CA LEU A 1071 -22.57 -14.03 28.39
C LEU A 1071 -23.65 -13.20 29.11
N SER A 1072 -24.90 -13.66 29.04
CA SER A 1072 -26.07 -12.99 29.61
C SER A 1072 -27.00 -14.00 30.29
N ASP A 1073 -27.82 -13.53 31.22
CA ASP A 1073 -28.93 -14.30 31.78
C ASP A 1073 -30.06 -14.41 30.73
N PRO A 1074 -30.58 -15.61 30.43
CA PRO A 1074 -31.55 -15.82 29.34
C PRO A 1074 -32.92 -15.17 29.59
N PHE A 1075 -33.26 -14.80 30.83
CA PHE A 1075 -34.55 -14.20 31.20
C PHE A 1075 -34.47 -12.67 31.32
N THR A 1076 -33.39 -12.16 31.90
CA THR A 1076 -33.21 -10.73 32.23
C THR A 1076 -32.27 -10.00 31.26
N ARG A 1077 -31.46 -10.74 30.48
CA ARG A 1077 -30.39 -10.23 29.60
C ARG A 1077 -29.28 -9.45 30.31
N GLN A 1078 -29.22 -9.51 31.64
CA GLN A 1078 -28.11 -8.93 32.40
C GLN A 1078 -26.83 -9.77 32.19
N PRO A 1079 -25.61 -9.18 32.29
CA PRO A 1079 -24.37 -9.92 32.14
C PRO A 1079 -24.27 -11.08 33.15
N LEU A 1080 -23.84 -12.25 32.68
CA LEU A 1080 -23.71 -13.47 33.48
C LEU A 1080 -22.46 -14.25 33.06
N SER A 1081 -21.68 -14.76 34.03
CA SER A 1081 -20.57 -15.69 33.81
C SER A 1081 -20.79 -17.01 34.55
N GLU A 1082 -20.00 -18.03 34.20
CA GLU A 1082 -20.04 -19.36 34.83
C GLU A 1082 -19.77 -19.28 36.34
N ASP A 1083 -18.83 -18.44 36.76
CA ASP A 1083 -18.41 -18.27 38.16
C ASP A 1083 -19.51 -17.70 39.07
N MET A 1084 -20.56 -17.11 38.49
CA MET A 1084 -21.70 -16.53 39.20
C MET A 1084 -22.79 -17.56 39.53
N LEU A 1085 -22.65 -18.81 39.07
CA LEU A 1085 -23.66 -19.86 39.23
C LEU A 1085 -23.45 -20.66 40.52
N LEU A 1086 -24.46 -20.67 41.39
CA LEU A 1086 -24.39 -21.37 42.68
C LEU A 1086 -25.08 -22.75 42.58
N PRO A 1087 -24.44 -23.86 43.01
CA PRO A 1087 -25.08 -25.18 43.00
C PRO A 1087 -26.33 -25.24 43.89
N ALA A 1088 -27.49 -25.64 43.34
CA ALA A 1088 -28.75 -25.75 44.07
C ALA A 1088 -28.88 -27.13 44.73
N ASN A 1089 -27.95 -27.47 45.62
CA ASN A 1089 -27.79 -28.80 46.21
C ASN A 1089 -29.06 -29.33 46.89
N GLU A 1090 -29.82 -28.48 47.58
CA GLU A 1090 -31.09 -28.87 48.21
C GLU A 1090 -32.14 -29.30 47.17
N LEU A 1091 -32.23 -28.58 46.04
CA LEU A 1091 -33.16 -28.94 44.96
C LEU A 1091 -32.72 -30.23 44.28
N LYS A 1092 -31.40 -30.43 44.09
CA LYS A 1092 -30.85 -31.67 43.54
C LYS A 1092 -31.24 -32.89 44.39
N GLN A 1093 -31.09 -32.80 45.71
CA GLN A 1093 -31.53 -33.87 46.62
C GLN A 1093 -33.04 -34.13 46.58
N ARG A 1094 -33.87 -33.08 46.45
CA ARG A 1094 -35.32 -33.22 46.28
C ARG A 1094 -35.69 -33.92 44.96
N ILE A 1095 -35.00 -33.58 43.86
CA ILE A 1095 -35.17 -34.24 42.55
C ILE A 1095 -34.73 -35.70 42.61
N GLU A 1096 -33.60 -36.01 43.24
CA GLU A 1096 -33.11 -37.39 43.41
C GLU A 1096 -34.08 -38.24 44.26
N ALA A 1097 -34.56 -37.70 45.39
CA ALA A 1097 -35.56 -38.37 46.22
C ALA A 1097 -36.86 -38.64 45.45
N TRP A 1098 -37.33 -37.67 44.66
CA TRP A 1098 -38.52 -37.83 43.80
C TRP A 1098 -38.30 -38.84 42.67
N LYS A 1099 -37.13 -38.83 42.00
CA LYS A 1099 -36.74 -39.86 41.01
C LYS A 1099 -36.79 -41.25 41.64
N ASP A 1100 -36.32 -41.42 42.88
CA ASP A 1100 -36.32 -42.71 43.58
C ASP A 1100 -37.71 -43.15 44.10
N GLU A 1101 -38.56 -42.22 44.54
CA GLU A 1101 -39.97 -42.52 44.84
C GLU A 1101 -40.71 -42.98 43.58
N LYS A 1102 -40.49 -42.30 42.44
CA LYS A 1102 -41.04 -42.67 41.13
C LYS A 1102 -40.57 -44.03 40.65
N ARG A 1103 -39.27 -44.33 40.75
CA ARG A 1103 -38.74 -45.67 40.42
C ARG A 1103 -39.34 -46.76 41.30
N LYS A 1104 -39.49 -46.53 42.61
CA LYS A 1104 -40.15 -47.48 43.53
C LYS A 1104 -41.61 -47.71 43.14
N ALA A 1105 -42.36 -46.64 42.85
CA ALA A 1105 -43.75 -46.71 42.42
C ALA A 1105 -43.94 -47.39 41.05
N ALA A 1106 -42.97 -47.28 40.14
CA ALA A 1106 -42.97 -47.96 38.84
C ALA A 1106 -42.44 -49.41 38.89
N SER A 1107 -41.87 -49.83 40.03
CA SER A 1107 -41.39 -51.21 40.28
C SER A 1107 -42.38 -52.08 41.06
N LEU A 1108 -43.53 -51.51 41.45
CA LEU A 1108 -44.69 -52.15 42.08
C LEU A 1108 -45.79 -52.40 41.03
#